data_AF-A0A4P9C6F0-F1
#
_entry.id   AF-A0A4P9C6F0-F1
#
_cell.length_a   1.000
_cell.length_b   1.000
_cell.length_c   1.000
_cell.angle_alpha   90.00
_cell.angle_beta   90.00
_cell.angle_gamma   90.00
#
_symmetry.space_group_name_H-M   'P 1'
#
loop_
_entity.id
_entity.type
_entity.pdbx_description
1 polymer ?
#
loop_
_entity_poly.entity_id
_entity_poly.type
_entity_poly.pdbx_seq_one_letter_code
_entity_poly.pdbx_strand_id
1 'polypeptide(L)'
;MHTKTNRRPKRFRKVLLTTLVTLPLLAGSVAAAGPLPNEAFIGGYSSDTAGAGYSNYPADKNQITPRSALPDKLDLREADLNGDGTVEPPYVTIAKQQSPWGTCWSFGALSVVESNYIKKTGIAAEDVDFSERYHAWFGYTPDHGEGIEPLKNAAKRLNYGGNRNISATTLTSWSGPAEESAAPYQANDGDTESMDADWSLPDSLIRDSQSMSGARVQNIDFLPGTATFTDQENHTGYVYSEAAAQAIKQAIMKNGVVEVSYCAAVSIPGQEPDWSYLNTKTKAHYVNKYAMANHVVSIVGWDDNYSATNFNEGRQPEHDGAWIVKNSWGNYEDLPDEIWEKNKDRAQVDRQGYFYLSYYDQTVCDFTSYQVDTDTDGLFAYDNNYQYDYLGLKSPDSRKPSEAGCSGMTANVFTAAADELLQAVSVTTAEPDCTADIQIYKVAAGTADPTSGQLVAEQKSESLPYAGYHTIALEEAVPLKAGESFAVVETIKNRDGNGYAPIERGSGEVVASEDETTTALTAENTVRYITDVVEGQSFLYKEGAWVDLAKDGPDGVDKEGNALQTGNVMIKAFTTNVDSFALTGLSIEALNAEGQSLGSQQVTEWSKVTLPEGTAAIRLTPATEGEGTLTITAAGQTVNTETPVSKDLFLQDGLVFTTQATGPRGNNTEVSTYRLSFEIKAAQEAGEETGTGSNGTEAEKNSAADKNAGTGIDENRTVMVLGAAAVLLLLAAGLGILYWKRKGSH
;
A
#
# COMPACT_ATOMS: atom_id res chain seq x y z
N MET A 1 -59.64 -1.11 -22.46
CA MET A 1 -60.69 -2.03 -22.98
C MET A 1 -60.07 -2.88 -24.09
N HIS A 2 -60.23 -4.21 -24.06
CA HIS A 2 -59.89 -5.22 -25.07
C HIS A 2 -58.79 -5.00 -26.16
N THR A 3 -57.69 -5.75 -25.99
CA THR A 3 -57.19 -6.81 -26.90
C THR A 3 -57.55 -6.80 -28.41
N LYS A 4 -56.53 -6.95 -29.27
CA LYS A 4 -56.28 -8.08 -30.22
C LYS A 4 -55.02 -7.76 -31.04
N THR A 5 -53.89 -8.47 -30.99
CA THR A 5 -53.58 -9.89 -31.30
C THR A 5 -53.69 -10.30 -32.78
N ASN A 6 -52.69 -11.10 -33.20
CA ASN A 6 -52.75 -12.30 -34.08
C ASN A 6 -52.24 -12.27 -35.56
N ARG A 7 -50.99 -12.78 -35.72
CA ARG A 7 -50.64 -14.17 -36.14
C ARG A 7 -50.39 -14.56 -37.64
N ARG A 8 -49.39 -15.49 -37.77
CA ARG A 8 -49.31 -16.76 -38.58
C ARG A 8 -48.80 -16.69 -40.06
N PRO A 9 -48.37 -17.82 -40.71
CA PRO A 9 -47.61 -18.99 -40.18
C PRO A 9 -46.63 -19.78 -41.13
N LYS A 10 -45.61 -20.45 -40.54
CA LYS A 10 -45.11 -21.87 -40.70
C LYS A 10 -45.10 -22.65 -42.06
N ARG A 11 -43.99 -23.42 -42.33
CA ARG A 11 -43.84 -24.89 -42.70
C ARG A 11 -42.56 -25.19 -43.56
N PHE A 12 -41.92 -26.38 -43.68
CA PHE A 12 -41.87 -27.67 -42.92
C PHE A 12 -40.67 -28.63 -43.32
N ARG A 13 -39.97 -29.21 -42.33
CA ARG A 13 -39.55 -30.66 -42.15
C ARG A 13 -38.83 -31.55 -43.22
N LYS A 14 -37.69 -32.17 -42.78
CA LYS A 14 -37.29 -33.64 -42.75
C LYS A 14 -37.13 -34.44 -44.10
N VAL A 15 -36.32 -35.53 -44.28
CA VAL A 15 -35.35 -36.34 -43.47
C VAL A 15 -34.48 -37.32 -44.33
N LEU A 16 -33.24 -37.60 -43.90
CA LEU A 16 -32.39 -38.85 -43.91
C LEU A 16 -32.44 -39.94 -45.02
N LEU A 17 -31.27 -40.53 -45.35
CA LEU A 17 -31.11 -41.99 -45.63
C LEU A 17 -29.69 -42.51 -45.23
N THR A 18 -29.54 -43.83 -45.09
CA THR A 18 -28.44 -44.58 -44.43
C THR A 18 -27.95 -45.79 -45.25
N THR A 19 -26.73 -46.33 -44.97
CA THR A 19 -26.45 -47.79 -45.00
C THR A 19 -25.24 -48.22 -44.15
N LEU A 20 -25.23 -49.48 -43.67
CA LEU A 20 -24.29 -50.10 -42.70
C LEU A 20 -23.25 -51.03 -43.34
N VAL A 21 -22.16 -51.39 -42.59
CA VAL A 21 -21.58 -52.76 -42.54
C VAL A 21 -21.08 -53.17 -41.11
N THR A 22 -21.70 -54.22 -40.58
CA THR A 22 -21.35 -55.26 -39.54
C THR A 22 -20.31 -55.14 -38.39
N LEU A 23 -20.63 -55.83 -37.29
CA LEU A 23 -19.86 -56.11 -36.04
C LEU A 23 -19.46 -57.61 -35.93
N PRO A 24 -18.49 -58.00 -35.07
CA PRO A 24 -18.85 -58.81 -33.90
C PRO A 24 -18.07 -58.51 -32.60
N LEU A 25 -18.58 -59.02 -31.46
CA LEU A 25 -18.13 -58.74 -30.08
C LEU A 25 -16.81 -59.41 -29.67
N LEU A 26 -16.07 -58.77 -28.76
CA LEU A 26 -15.39 -59.42 -27.63
C LEU A 26 -15.24 -58.43 -26.46
N ALA A 27 -15.32 -58.93 -25.22
CA ALA A 27 -15.40 -58.11 -24.00
C ALA A 27 -14.04 -57.90 -23.33
N GLY A 28 -13.85 -56.74 -22.70
CA GLY A 28 -12.70 -56.39 -21.87
C GLY A 28 -12.93 -55.07 -21.15
N SER A 29 -13.07 -55.10 -19.84
CA SER A 29 -13.51 -53.97 -18.99
C SER A 29 -12.35 -53.20 -18.36
N VAL A 30 -12.33 -51.88 -18.49
CA VAL A 30 -11.88 -50.92 -17.46
C VAL A 30 -12.81 -49.71 -17.53
N ALA A 31 -13.19 -49.14 -16.38
CA ALA A 31 -14.15 -48.04 -16.30
C ALA A 31 -13.55 -46.72 -16.86
N ALA A 32 -14.32 -46.03 -17.69
CA ALA A 32 -14.07 -44.63 -18.02
C ALA A 32 -14.52 -43.74 -16.84
N ALA A 33 -13.66 -42.78 -16.47
CA ALA A 33 -14.04 -41.73 -15.55
C ALA A 33 -15.21 -40.92 -16.13
N GLY A 34 -16.27 -40.73 -15.33
CA GLY A 34 -17.30 -39.74 -15.64
C GLY A 34 -16.76 -38.33 -15.37
N PRO A 35 -17.27 -37.30 -16.08
CA PRO A 35 -16.94 -35.91 -15.74
C PRO A 35 -17.47 -35.59 -14.33
N LEU A 36 -16.62 -35.00 -13.49
CA LEU A 36 -16.98 -34.47 -12.18
C LEU A 36 -17.71 -33.11 -12.32
N PRO A 37 -18.47 -32.67 -11.30
CA PRO A 37 -19.45 -31.59 -11.43
C PRO A 37 -18.85 -30.18 -11.40
N ASN A 38 -19.66 -29.21 -11.83
CA ASN A 38 -19.38 -27.77 -11.74
C ASN A 38 -19.29 -27.29 -10.29
N GLU A 39 -18.30 -26.46 -9.97
CA GLU A 39 -18.27 -25.59 -8.79
C GLU A 39 -17.82 -24.17 -9.20
N ALA A 40 -18.12 -23.19 -8.35
CA ALA A 40 -18.12 -21.77 -8.70
C ALA A 40 -16.72 -21.13 -8.73
N PHE A 41 -16.53 -20.15 -9.61
CA PHE A 41 -15.27 -19.40 -9.75
C PHE A 41 -15.29 -18.08 -8.97
N ILE A 42 -14.10 -17.65 -8.54
CA ILE A 42 -13.85 -16.32 -7.99
C ILE A 42 -13.81 -15.35 -9.18
N GLY A 43 -14.88 -14.58 -9.35
CA GLY A 43 -15.01 -13.62 -10.45
C GLY A 43 -15.47 -12.23 -9.99
N GLY A 44 -14.51 -11.33 -9.90
CA GLY A 44 -14.73 -9.89 -10.08
C GLY A 44 -13.92 -9.44 -11.29
N TYR A 45 -14.53 -8.71 -12.22
CA TYR A 45 -13.91 -8.37 -13.50
C TYR A 45 -12.59 -7.63 -13.27
N SER A 46 -11.49 -8.20 -13.76
CA SER A 46 -10.68 -7.40 -14.69
C SER A 46 -11.44 -7.51 -16.00
N SER A 47 -12.12 -6.45 -16.43
CA SER A 47 -12.66 -6.41 -17.78
C SER A 47 -11.56 -6.75 -18.76
N ASP A 48 -11.82 -7.69 -19.66
CA ASP A 48 -10.82 -8.11 -20.63
C ASP A 48 -10.32 -6.87 -21.39
N THR A 49 -9.00 -6.76 -21.62
CA THR A 49 -8.21 -5.54 -21.94
C THR A 49 -7.55 -4.73 -20.78
N ALA A 50 -7.16 -5.34 -19.64
CA ALA A 50 -6.45 -4.59 -18.58
C ALA A 50 -5.44 -5.34 -17.67
N GLY A 51 -5.90 -6.31 -16.86
CA GLY A 51 -5.22 -6.69 -15.61
C GLY A 51 -3.76 -7.13 -15.73
N ALA A 52 -3.48 -8.06 -16.66
CA ALA A 52 -2.12 -8.47 -17.03
C ALA A 52 -1.51 -7.62 -18.16
N GLY A 53 -2.21 -6.60 -18.66
CA GLY A 53 -1.87 -5.86 -19.88
C GLY A 53 -1.31 -4.44 -19.68
N TYR A 54 -1.75 -3.72 -18.63
CA TYR A 54 -1.20 -2.39 -18.34
C TYR A 54 -0.06 -2.42 -17.32
N SER A 55 -0.12 -3.26 -16.27
CA SER A 55 0.99 -3.40 -15.31
C SER A 55 2.19 -4.15 -15.90
N ASN A 56 1.95 -5.10 -16.82
CA ASN A 56 3.02 -5.85 -17.47
C ASN A 56 3.43 -5.15 -18.76
N TYR A 57 4.72 -4.95 -18.94
CA TYR A 57 5.23 -4.55 -20.23
C TYR A 57 5.09 -5.70 -21.26
N PRO A 58 4.80 -5.38 -22.54
CA PRO A 58 5.07 -6.29 -23.64
C PRO A 58 6.49 -6.86 -23.54
N ALA A 59 6.67 -8.12 -23.94
CA ALA A 59 7.92 -8.85 -23.74
C ALA A 59 9.17 -8.16 -24.31
N ASP A 60 9.03 -7.31 -25.33
CA ASP A 60 10.09 -6.50 -25.96
C ASP A 60 10.31 -5.11 -25.31
N LYS A 61 9.44 -4.72 -24.36
CA LYS A 61 9.38 -3.38 -23.74
C LYS A 61 9.58 -3.35 -22.22
N ASN A 62 9.92 -4.47 -21.57
CA ASN A 62 10.23 -4.43 -20.14
C ASN A 62 11.54 -3.67 -19.90
N GLN A 63 11.43 -2.48 -19.30
CA GLN A 63 12.53 -1.52 -19.14
C GLN A 63 12.86 -1.21 -17.67
N ILE A 64 12.27 -1.96 -16.73
CA ILE A 64 12.57 -1.77 -15.32
C ILE A 64 14.04 -2.08 -15.06
N THR A 65 14.75 -1.07 -14.56
CA THR A 65 16.17 -1.17 -14.23
C THR A 65 16.31 -1.54 -12.75
N PRO A 66 16.88 -2.72 -12.41
CA PRO A 66 17.11 -3.11 -11.03
C PRO A 66 18.00 -2.08 -10.31
N ARG A 67 17.58 -1.61 -9.13
CA ARG A 67 18.29 -0.56 -8.37
C ARG A 67 19.34 -1.09 -7.38
N SER A 68 19.40 -2.40 -7.14
CA SER A 68 20.34 -3.02 -6.19
C SER A 68 20.80 -4.41 -6.66
N ALA A 69 21.95 -4.85 -6.15
CA ALA A 69 22.28 -6.27 -6.13
C ALA A 69 21.42 -6.95 -5.05
N LEU A 70 20.80 -8.08 -5.39
CA LEU A 70 19.91 -8.83 -4.52
C LEU A 70 20.58 -10.16 -4.13
N PRO A 71 20.30 -10.72 -2.94
CA PRO A 71 20.79 -12.05 -2.58
C PRO A 71 20.09 -13.12 -3.42
N ASP A 72 20.78 -14.24 -3.66
CA ASP A 72 20.22 -15.41 -4.37
C ASP A 72 19.02 -16.04 -3.61
N LYS A 73 18.85 -15.73 -2.32
CA LYS A 73 17.76 -16.21 -1.47
C LYS A 73 17.39 -15.17 -0.41
N LEU A 74 16.09 -15.05 -0.13
CA LEU A 74 15.54 -14.32 1.02
C LEU A 74 14.29 -15.04 1.54
N ASP A 75 14.11 -15.08 2.85
CA ASP A 75 12.86 -15.53 3.50
C ASP A 75 12.52 -14.55 4.64
N LEU A 76 11.41 -13.81 4.52
CA LEU A 76 11.01 -12.83 5.53
C LEU A 76 10.59 -13.44 6.88
N ARG A 77 10.54 -14.77 7.02
CA ARG A 77 10.39 -15.46 8.32
C ARG A 77 11.68 -15.44 9.16
N GLU A 78 12.84 -15.39 8.51
CA GLU A 78 14.17 -15.51 9.15
C GLU A 78 15.23 -14.69 8.40
N ALA A 79 14.90 -13.44 8.08
CA ALA A 79 15.72 -12.58 7.23
C ALA A 79 16.94 -11.98 7.97
N ASP A 80 18.03 -11.81 7.23
CA ASP A 80 19.13 -10.89 7.54
C ASP A 80 19.12 -9.82 6.43
N LEU A 81 18.39 -8.72 6.64
CA LEU A 81 18.22 -7.67 5.62
C LEU A 81 19.41 -6.71 5.56
N ASN A 82 20.22 -6.65 6.62
CA ASN A 82 21.34 -5.73 6.75
C ASN A 82 22.71 -6.36 6.38
N GLY A 83 22.79 -7.69 6.34
CA GLY A 83 23.98 -8.48 6.00
C GLY A 83 25.00 -8.66 7.12
N ASP A 84 24.62 -8.46 8.39
CA ASP A 84 25.51 -8.56 9.56
C ASP A 84 25.66 -9.98 10.13
N GLY A 85 24.83 -10.93 9.65
CA GLY A 85 24.81 -12.32 10.10
C GLY A 85 23.83 -12.61 11.25
N THR A 86 23.03 -11.63 11.67
CA THR A 86 21.97 -11.78 12.68
C THR A 86 20.62 -11.96 12.01
N VAL A 87 19.86 -12.98 12.43
CA VAL A 87 18.47 -13.14 12.00
C VAL A 87 17.59 -12.11 12.71
N GLU A 88 16.94 -11.27 11.92
CA GLU A 88 15.95 -10.29 12.36
C GLU A 88 14.62 -11.00 12.74
N PRO A 89 13.77 -10.40 13.61
CA PRO A 89 12.43 -10.94 13.87
C PRO A 89 11.60 -11.09 12.58
N PRO A 90 10.64 -12.04 12.53
CA PRO A 90 9.83 -12.25 11.32
C PRO A 90 9.12 -10.97 10.87
N TYR A 91 9.14 -10.70 9.57
CA TYR A 91 8.37 -9.62 8.93
C TYR A 91 7.02 -10.10 8.37
N VAL A 92 6.56 -11.26 8.84
CA VAL A 92 5.35 -11.92 8.37
C VAL A 92 4.57 -12.52 9.53
N THR A 93 3.26 -12.27 9.54
CA THR A 93 2.28 -12.93 10.40
C THR A 93 2.10 -14.39 9.97
N ILE A 94 1.53 -15.23 10.84
CA ILE A 94 1.23 -16.64 10.56
C ILE A 94 0.31 -16.83 9.34
N ALA A 95 0.27 -18.05 8.80
CA ALA A 95 -0.75 -18.42 7.81
C ALA A 95 -2.11 -18.61 8.51
N LYS A 96 -3.04 -17.70 8.22
CA LYS A 96 -4.45 -17.73 8.68
C LYS A 96 -5.31 -18.64 7.79
N GLN A 97 -6.57 -18.88 8.16
CA GLN A 97 -7.48 -19.83 7.50
C GLN A 97 -8.69 -19.12 6.87
N GLN A 98 -8.77 -19.04 5.54
CA GLN A 98 -9.89 -18.43 4.81
C GLN A 98 -11.21 -19.23 4.85
N SER A 99 -11.15 -20.49 5.30
CA SER A 99 -12.32 -21.37 5.31
C SER A 99 -13.43 -20.75 6.16
N PRO A 100 -14.70 -20.76 5.72
CA PRO A 100 -15.25 -21.48 4.56
C PRO A 100 -15.44 -20.64 3.28
N TRP A 101 -14.78 -19.48 3.14
CA TRP A 101 -15.11 -18.49 2.10
C TRP A 101 -14.04 -18.30 1.00
N GLY A 102 -14.48 -17.80 -0.16
CA GLY A 102 -13.64 -17.34 -1.27
C GLY A 102 -12.99 -15.97 -1.06
N THR A 103 -12.37 -15.74 0.11
CA THR A 103 -11.83 -14.45 0.57
C THR A 103 -10.31 -14.32 0.43
N CYS A 104 -9.64 -15.19 -0.33
CA CYS A 104 -8.18 -15.21 -0.49
C CYS A 104 -7.56 -13.85 -0.84
N TRP A 105 -8.25 -13.03 -1.64
CA TRP A 105 -7.87 -11.66 -2.01
C TRP A 105 -7.75 -10.72 -0.80
N SER A 106 -8.55 -10.95 0.24
CA SER A 106 -8.46 -10.22 1.51
C SER A 106 -7.22 -10.63 2.31
N PHE A 107 -6.97 -11.95 2.44
CA PHE A 107 -5.78 -12.46 3.13
C PHE A 107 -4.48 -12.04 2.42
N GLY A 108 -4.48 -12.06 1.08
CA GLY A 108 -3.35 -11.62 0.26
C GLY A 108 -3.00 -10.15 0.49
N ALA A 109 -3.98 -9.26 0.35
CA ALA A 109 -3.80 -7.83 0.54
C ALA A 109 -3.44 -7.47 2.00
N LEU A 110 -4.17 -8.00 2.99
CA LEU A 110 -3.88 -7.70 4.40
C LEU A 110 -2.51 -8.24 4.83
N SER A 111 -2.08 -9.42 4.37
CA SER A 111 -0.74 -9.90 4.68
C SER A 111 0.40 -9.03 4.11
N VAL A 112 0.16 -8.24 3.04
CA VAL A 112 1.13 -7.23 2.60
C VAL A 112 1.13 -6.03 3.55
N VAL A 113 -0.06 -5.56 3.92
CA VAL A 113 -0.24 -4.42 4.81
C VAL A 113 0.34 -4.69 6.20
N GLU A 114 0.08 -5.86 6.78
CA GLU A 114 0.68 -6.36 8.02
C GLU A 114 2.22 -6.36 7.93
N SER A 115 2.78 -6.91 6.84
CA SER A 115 4.24 -6.97 6.64
C SER A 115 4.89 -5.59 6.55
N ASN A 116 4.27 -4.64 5.84
CA ASN A 116 4.76 -3.27 5.77
C ASN A 116 4.66 -2.57 7.13
N TYR A 117 3.55 -2.77 7.86
CA TYR A 117 3.34 -2.24 9.20
C TYR A 117 4.41 -2.74 10.18
N ILE A 118 4.71 -4.04 10.18
CA ILE A 118 5.78 -4.65 10.99
C ILE A 118 7.14 -4.02 10.65
N LYS A 119 7.48 -3.88 9.35
CA LYS A 119 8.75 -3.25 8.91
C LYS A 119 8.85 -1.77 9.27
N LYS A 120 7.73 -1.06 9.37
CA LYS A 120 7.67 0.38 9.71
C LYS A 120 7.80 0.64 11.20
N THR A 121 7.09 -0.13 12.02
CA THR A 121 7.00 0.06 13.47
C THR A 121 8.06 -0.71 14.26
N GLY A 122 8.52 -1.86 13.75
CA GLY A 122 9.36 -2.79 14.50
C GLY A 122 8.59 -3.59 15.58
N ILE A 123 7.25 -3.57 15.55
CA ILE A 123 6.41 -4.41 16.41
C ILE A 123 6.65 -5.90 16.12
N ALA A 124 6.39 -6.79 17.07
CA ALA A 124 6.50 -8.23 16.83
C ALA A 124 5.37 -8.70 15.89
N ALA A 125 5.68 -9.61 14.97
CA ALA A 125 4.68 -10.14 14.03
C ALA A 125 3.55 -10.96 14.70
N GLU A 126 3.73 -11.38 15.95
CA GLU A 126 2.68 -12.05 16.76
C GLU A 126 1.68 -11.06 17.40
N ASP A 127 2.01 -9.76 17.43
CA ASP A 127 1.15 -8.68 17.95
C ASP A 127 0.33 -7.98 16.84
N VAL A 128 0.36 -8.49 15.60
CA VAL A 128 -0.29 -7.88 14.42
C VAL A 128 -1.26 -8.87 13.79
N ASP A 129 -2.56 -8.52 13.76
CA ASP A 129 -3.61 -9.34 13.17
C ASP A 129 -4.74 -8.45 12.65
N PHE A 130 -4.81 -8.25 11.33
CA PHE A 130 -5.83 -7.40 10.70
C PHE A 130 -7.01 -8.21 10.13
N SER A 131 -8.23 -7.67 10.23
CA SER A 131 -9.47 -8.40 9.95
C SER A 131 -9.77 -8.60 8.47
N GLU A 132 -9.60 -9.82 7.96
CA GLU A 132 -10.05 -10.18 6.61
C GLU A 132 -11.57 -10.21 6.46
N ARG A 133 -12.31 -10.50 7.54
CA ARG A 133 -13.78 -10.49 7.50
C ARG A 133 -14.31 -9.09 7.28
N TYR A 134 -13.76 -8.10 7.98
CA TYR A 134 -14.05 -6.69 7.80
C TYR A 134 -13.75 -6.25 6.36
N HIS A 135 -12.52 -6.49 5.88
CA HIS A 135 -12.07 -6.02 4.57
C HIS A 135 -12.88 -6.64 3.43
N ALA A 136 -13.15 -7.94 3.48
CA ALA A 136 -14.00 -8.62 2.50
C ALA A 136 -15.46 -8.16 2.54
N TRP A 137 -16.01 -7.81 3.71
CA TRP A 137 -17.38 -7.32 3.85
C TRP A 137 -17.55 -5.89 3.31
N PHE A 138 -16.64 -4.98 3.65
CA PHE A 138 -16.70 -3.57 3.24
C PHE A 138 -16.14 -3.32 1.82
N GLY A 139 -15.38 -4.26 1.25
CA GLY A 139 -15.15 -4.32 -0.19
C GLY A 139 -16.46 -4.33 -1.00
N TYR A 140 -17.49 -5.00 -0.47
CA TYR A 140 -18.84 -5.17 -1.03
C TYR A 140 -19.93 -4.48 -0.20
N THR A 141 -19.64 -3.30 0.33
CA THR A 141 -20.63 -2.43 0.98
C THR A 141 -20.49 -1.02 0.41
N PRO A 142 -21.57 -0.39 -0.08
CA PRO A 142 -21.51 0.99 -0.52
C PRO A 142 -21.15 1.96 0.62
N ASP A 143 -20.32 2.94 0.31
CA ASP A 143 -19.78 3.95 1.22
C ASP A 143 -20.12 5.34 0.64
N HIS A 144 -20.65 6.24 1.47
CA HIS A 144 -21.22 7.54 1.04
C HIS A 144 -22.31 7.52 -0.06
N GLY A 145 -22.75 6.34 -0.48
CA GLY A 145 -23.74 6.13 -1.55
C GLY A 145 -23.21 5.37 -2.76
N GLU A 146 -21.90 5.13 -2.85
CA GLU A 146 -21.22 4.56 -4.01
C GLU A 146 -20.46 3.27 -3.67
N GLY A 147 -20.01 2.53 -4.67
CA GLY A 147 -19.30 1.26 -4.51
C GLY A 147 -20.06 0.08 -5.09
N ILE A 148 -19.76 -1.13 -4.60
CA ILE A 148 -20.40 -2.37 -5.06
C ILE A 148 -21.51 -2.77 -4.08
N GLU A 149 -22.74 -2.89 -4.58
CA GLU A 149 -23.90 -3.39 -3.83
C GLU A 149 -24.22 -4.85 -4.19
N PRO A 150 -24.03 -5.83 -3.29
CA PRO A 150 -24.56 -7.19 -3.43
C PRO A 150 -26.09 -7.22 -3.37
N LEU A 151 -26.73 -7.85 -4.36
CA LEU A 151 -28.19 -7.90 -4.46
C LEU A 151 -28.76 -9.31 -4.25
N LYS A 152 -28.31 -10.30 -5.02
CA LYS A 152 -28.78 -11.69 -4.90
C LYS A 152 -27.74 -12.53 -4.19
N ASN A 153 -28.12 -13.24 -3.12
CA ASN A 153 -27.20 -13.87 -2.16
C ASN A 153 -26.30 -12.87 -1.39
N ALA A 154 -26.77 -11.65 -1.12
CA ALA A 154 -26.02 -10.62 -0.38
C ALA A 154 -25.54 -11.04 1.03
N ALA A 155 -26.18 -12.03 1.66
CA ALA A 155 -25.76 -12.64 2.92
C ALA A 155 -24.53 -13.57 2.78
N LYS A 156 -24.17 -13.96 1.55
CA LYS A 156 -23.01 -14.78 1.19
C LYS A 156 -21.93 -13.93 0.48
N ARG A 157 -21.91 -12.61 0.67
CA ARG A 157 -21.02 -11.68 -0.08
C ARG A 157 -19.53 -11.99 0.06
N LEU A 158 -19.12 -12.60 1.18
CA LEU A 158 -17.75 -13.11 1.39
C LEU A 158 -17.33 -14.17 0.33
N ASN A 159 -18.29 -14.77 -0.37
CA ASN A 159 -18.06 -15.72 -1.46
C ASN A 159 -18.22 -15.12 -2.87
N TYR A 160 -18.29 -13.80 -3.03
CA TYR A 160 -18.31 -13.16 -4.35
C TYR A 160 -16.93 -13.13 -5.03
N GLY A 161 -15.88 -13.52 -4.31
CA GLY A 161 -14.49 -13.36 -4.77
C GLY A 161 -14.01 -11.92 -4.60
N GLY A 162 -12.91 -11.57 -5.26
CA GLY A 162 -12.36 -10.22 -5.24
C GLY A 162 -10.96 -10.16 -5.84
N ASN A 163 -10.39 -8.96 -5.91
CA ASN A 163 -9.11 -8.69 -6.56
C ASN A 163 -8.42 -7.45 -5.94
N ARG A 164 -7.17 -7.17 -6.37
CA ARG A 164 -6.37 -6.03 -5.90
C ARG A 164 -7.07 -4.67 -6.01
N ASN A 165 -7.98 -4.46 -6.97
CA ASN A 165 -8.66 -3.18 -7.14
C ASN A 165 -9.70 -2.94 -6.04
N ILE A 166 -10.42 -3.98 -5.62
CA ILE A 166 -11.37 -3.90 -4.48
C ILE A 166 -10.60 -3.61 -3.19
N SER A 167 -9.45 -4.28 -2.99
CA SER A 167 -8.55 -3.99 -1.87
C SER A 167 -8.02 -2.56 -1.91
N ALA A 168 -7.51 -2.12 -3.07
CA ALA A 168 -6.92 -0.81 -3.26
C ALA A 168 -7.90 0.32 -2.91
N THR A 169 -9.09 0.37 -3.51
CA THR A 169 -10.11 1.39 -3.16
C THR A 169 -10.43 1.37 -1.66
N THR A 170 -10.68 0.19 -1.08
CA THR A 170 -11.14 0.10 0.32
C THR A 170 -10.08 0.61 1.30
N LEU A 171 -8.80 0.32 1.03
CA LEU A 171 -7.67 0.73 1.87
C LEU A 171 -7.27 2.21 1.64
N THR A 172 -7.31 2.71 0.40
CA THR A 172 -6.96 4.12 0.09
C THR A 172 -8.06 5.11 0.43
N SER A 173 -9.32 4.65 0.57
CA SER A 173 -10.39 5.43 1.21
C SER A 173 -10.25 5.55 2.73
N TRP A 174 -9.23 4.91 3.34
CA TRP A 174 -9.06 4.76 4.79
C TRP A 174 -10.29 4.18 5.50
N SER A 175 -11.05 3.33 4.80
CA SER A 175 -12.13 2.54 5.36
C SER A 175 -11.60 1.20 5.89
N GLY A 176 -10.36 1.16 6.39
CA GLY A 176 -9.61 -0.02 6.85
C GLY A 176 -8.08 0.14 6.71
N PRO A 177 -7.28 -0.85 7.17
CA PRO A 177 -7.73 -2.11 7.75
C PRO A 177 -8.15 -1.97 9.23
N ALA A 178 -9.08 -2.84 9.63
CA ALA A 178 -9.51 -3.01 11.01
C ALA A 178 -8.66 -4.05 11.74
N GLU A 179 -8.59 -3.95 13.07
CA GLU A 179 -8.03 -5.02 13.92
C GLU A 179 -8.90 -6.28 13.86
N GLU A 180 -8.30 -7.47 13.85
CA GLU A 180 -9.04 -8.75 13.84
C GLU A 180 -9.99 -8.86 15.04
N SER A 181 -9.61 -8.31 16.20
CA SER A 181 -10.45 -8.25 17.39
C SER A 181 -11.77 -7.48 17.22
N ALA A 182 -11.87 -6.58 16.24
CA ALA A 182 -13.09 -5.81 15.94
C ALA A 182 -14.10 -6.59 15.09
N ALA A 183 -13.62 -7.48 14.21
CA ALA A 183 -14.47 -8.33 13.38
C ALA A 183 -13.81 -9.69 13.12
N PRO A 184 -13.74 -10.58 14.13
CA PRO A 184 -13.01 -11.83 13.99
C PRO A 184 -13.53 -12.71 12.85
N TYR A 185 -12.65 -13.48 12.23
CA TYR A 185 -12.88 -14.38 11.09
C TYR A 185 -13.66 -15.65 11.48
N GLN A 186 -14.85 -15.42 12.01
CA GLN A 186 -15.85 -16.38 12.43
C GLN A 186 -17.23 -15.73 12.29
N ALA A 187 -18.30 -16.53 12.33
CA ALA A 187 -19.66 -16.03 12.44
C ALA A 187 -19.91 -15.31 13.78
N ASN A 188 -21.01 -14.57 13.88
CA ASN A 188 -21.44 -13.82 15.07
C ASN A 188 -21.76 -14.72 16.28
N ASP A 189 -21.91 -16.03 16.10
CA ASP A 189 -22.05 -17.04 17.16
C ASP A 189 -20.76 -17.83 17.45
N GLY A 190 -19.66 -17.54 16.74
CA GLY A 190 -18.36 -18.19 16.87
C GLY A 190 -18.13 -19.40 15.95
N ASP A 191 -19.01 -19.67 14.99
CA ASP A 191 -18.83 -20.75 14.01
C ASP A 191 -17.79 -20.37 12.92
N THR A 192 -16.79 -21.22 12.69
CA THR A 192 -15.70 -21.02 11.71
C THR A 192 -15.83 -21.87 10.44
N GLU A 193 -16.86 -22.72 10.33
CA GLU A 193 -16.97 -23.76 9.29
C GLU A 193 -18.23 -23.59 8.42
N SER A 194 -19.29 -23.02 8.99
CA SER A 194 -20.60 -22.92 8.39
C SER A 194 -20.78 -21.59 7.66
N MET A 195 -20.85 -21.67 6.32
CA MET A 195 -21.31 -20.54 5.51
C MET A 195 -22.76 -20.13 5.82
N ASP A 196 -23.57 -21.02 6.42
CA ASP A 196 -24.99 -20.78 6.76
C ASP A 196 -25.20 -20.06 8.10
N ALA A 197 -24.13 -19.86 8.89
CA ALA A 197 -24.16 -19.02 10.08
C ALA A 197 -24.25 -17.52 9.71
N ASP A 198 -24.47 -16.66 10.71
CA ASP A 198 -24.54 -15.21 10.49
C ASP A 198 -23.15 -14.57 10.52
N TRP A 199 -22.61 -14.26 9.34
CA TRP A 199 -21.34 -13.56 9.16
C TRP A 199 -21.49 -12.04 8.95
N SER A 200 -22.70 -11.48 9.13
CA SER A 200 -22.94 -10.06 8.85
C SER A 200 -22.24 -9.10 9.81
N LEU A 201 -21.75 -7.98 9.29
CA LEU A 201 -21.22 -6.85 10.05
C LEU A 201 -22.18 -5.65 9.93
N PRO A 202 -22.33 -4.83 11.00
CA PRO A 202 -23.15 -3.63 10.93
C PRO A 202 -22.45 -2.52 10.14
N ASP A 203 -23.19 -1.81 9.30
CA ASP A 203 -22.65 -0.74 8.43
C ASP A 203 -21.91 0.36 9.23
N SER A 204 -22.29 0.58 10.49
CA SER A 204 -21.62 1.54 11.38
C SER A 204 -20.15 1.22 11.66
N LEU A 205 -19.72 -0.03 11.46
CA LEU A 205 -18.34 -0.46 11.71
C LEU A 205 -17.35 0.14 10.71
N ILE A 206 -17.80 0.51 9.50
CA ILE A 206 -16.92 1.10 8.46
C ILE A 206 -16.31 2.46 8.86
N ARG A 207 -16.91 3.13 9.87
CA ARG A 207 -16.47 4.40 10.43
C ARG A 207 -16.24 4.35 11.94
N ASP A 208 -16.15 3.16 12.53
CA ASP A 208 -15.80 3.04 13.94
C ASP A 208 -14.29 3.17 14.12
N SER A 209 -13.83 4.31 14.63
CA SER A 209 -12.41 4.56 14.89
C SER A 209 -11.82 3.65 15.96
N GLN A 210 -12.64 3.03 16.83
CA GLN A 210 -12.16 2.05 17.81
C GLN A 210 -11.86 0.68 17.20
N SER A 211 -12.39 0.41 16.01
CA SER A 211 -12.17 -0.81 15.25
C SER A 211 -10.99 -0.73 14.28
N MET A 212 -10.49 0.48 13.98
CA MET A 212 -9.40 0.70 13.02
C MET A 212 -8.05 0.35 13.62
N SER A 213 -7.17 -0.19 12.79
CA SER A 213 -5.78 -0.48 13.16
C SER A 213 -4.90 0.77 13.18
N GLY A 214 -3.68 0.61 13.69
CA GLY A 214 -2.61 1.61 13.60
C GLY A 214 -2.06 1.86 12.19
N ALA A 215 -2.62 1.28 11.14
CA ALA A 215 -2.13 1.35 9.76
C ALA A 215 -3.08 2.13 8.83
N ARG A 216 -2.53 3.01 7.98
CA ARG A 216 -3.24 3.63 6.85
C ARG A 216 -2.44 3.44 5.57
N VAL A 217 -3.05 2.88 4.52
CA VAL A 217 -2.37 2.76 3.22
C VAL A 217 -2.21 4.14 2.59
N GLN A 218 -0.98 4.43 2.14
CA GLN A 218 -0.61 5.66 1.44
C GLN A 218 -0.24 5.41 -0.01
N ASN A 219 0.39 4.28 -0.32
CA ASN A 219 0.83 3.98 -1.68
C ASN A 219 0.58 2.50 -2.00
N ILE A 220 0.31 2.21 -3.27
CA ILE A 220 0.10 0.87 -3.81
C ILE A 220 0.80 0.78 -5.17
N ASP A 221 1.90 0.04 -5.22
CA ASP A 221 2.61 -0.26 -6.47
C ASP A 221 1.99 -1.50 -7.13
N PHE A 222 1.41 -1.32 -8.32
CA PHE A 222 1.07 -2.42 -9.24
C PHE A 222 2.32 -2.79 -10.04
N LEU A 223 3.00 -3.81 -9.55
CA LEU A 223 4.27 -4.31 -10.08
C LEU A 223 4.07 -5.09 -11.39
N PRO A 224 5.11 -5.18 -12.23
CA PRO A 224 5.09 -6.02 -13.44
C PRO A 224 4.98 -7.52 -13.09
N GLY A 225 4.28 -8.28 -13.92
CA GLY A 225 4.26 -9.73 -13.88
C GLY A 225 5.51 -10.40 -14.46
N THR A 226 5.88 -11.55 -13.89
CA THR A 226 6.95 -12.40 -14.44
C THR A 226 6.52 -13.15 -15.71
N ALA A 227 5.23 -13.34 -15.92
CA ALA A 227 4.64 -13.92 -17.14
C ALA A 227 4.26 -12.83 -18.14
N THR A 228 4.95 -12.79 -19.28
CA THR A 228 4.62 -11.93 -20.41
C THR A 228 4.41 -12.77 -21.67
N PHE A 229 3.70 -12.22 -22.66
CA PHE A 229 3.39 -12.94 -23.90
C PHE A 229 3.72 -12.06 -25.12
N THR A 230 4.29 -12.67 -26.16
CA THR A 230 4.53 -11.96 -27.44
C THR A 230 3.25 -11.57 -28.16
N ASP A 231 2.18 -12.33 -27.91
CA ASP A 231 0.80 -12.01 -28.27
C ASP A 231 -0.02 -12.00 -26.97
N GLN A 232 -0.19 -10.80 -26.41
CA GLN A 232 -0.86 -10.59 -25.13
C GLN A 232 -2.38 -10.78 -25.21
N GLU A 233 -2.99 -10.58 -26.39
CA GLU A 233 -4.43 -10.78 -26.60
C GLU A 233 -4.77 -12.27 -26.59
N ASN A 234 -4.01 -13.08 -27.34
CA ASN A 234 -4.25 -14.52 -27.43
C ASN A 234 -3.46 -15.33 -26.38
N HIS A 235 -2.69 -14.66 -25.51
CA HIS A 235 -1.82 -15.26 -24.49
C HIS A 235 -0.86 -16.32 -25.07
N THR A 236 -0.20 -16.01 -26.19
CA THR A 236 0.73 -16.93 -26.87
C THR A 236 2.16 -16.41 -26.99
N GLY A 237 3.10 -17.36 -27.06
CA GLY A 237 4.53 -17.08 -27.01
C GLY A 237 4.94 -16.50 -25.66
N TYR A 238 4.80 -17.32 -24.61
CA TYR A 238 5.25 -16.99 -23.26
C TYR A 238 6.73 -16.58 -23.23
N VAL A 239 7.02 -15.53 -22.47
CA VAL A 239 8.36 -15.02 -22.17
C VAL A 239 8.44 -14.73 -20.67
N TYR A 240 9.40 -15.36 -20.00
CA TYR A 240 9.73 -15.05 -18.61
C TYR A 240 10.42 -13.68 -18.52
N SER A 241 10.03 -12.90 -17.53
CA SER A 241 10.37 -11.50 -17.37
C SER A 241 11.28 -11.29 -16.16
N GLU A 242 12.59 -11.51 -16.35
CA GLU A 242 13.61 -11.38 -15.29
C GLU A 242 13.60 -9.99 -14.62
N ALA A 243 13.48 -8.92 -15.40
CA ALA A 243 13.43 -7.56 -14.85
C ALA A 243 12.18 -7.32 -13.98
N ALA A 244 11.07 -8.03 -14.24
CA ALA A 244 9.90 -8.00 -13.35
C ALA A 244 10.18 -8.74 -12.04
N ALA A 245 10.78 -9.94 -12.11
CA ALA A 245 11.20 -10.68 -10.91
C ALA A 245 12.15 -9.86 -10.03
N GLN A 246 13.12 -9.15 -10.62
CA GLN A 246 14.03 -8.26 -9.89
C GLN A 246 13.30 -7.06 -9.24
N ALA A 247 12.27 -6.50 -9.88
CA ALA A 247 11.40 -5.48 -9.26
C ALA A 247 10.61 -6.03 -8.07
N ILE A 248 10.02 -7.22 -8.22
CA ILE A 248 9.27 -7.90 -7.15
C ILE A 248 10.20 -8.18 -5.96
N LYS A 249 11.40 -8.75 -6.18
CA LYS A 249 12.41 -8.95 -5.13
C LYS A 249 12.81 -7.64 -4.43
N GLN A 250 12.93 -6.53 -5.18
CA GLN A 250 13.22 -5.21 -4.60
C GLN A 250 12.06 -4.67 -3.75
N ALA A 251 10.81 -4.88 -4.19
CA ALA A 251 9.63 -4.57 -3.38
C ALA A 251 9.61 -5.42 -2.10
N ILE A 252 9.94 -6.71 -2.17
CA ILE A 252 10.03 -7.60 -1.00
C ILE A 252 11.05 -7.09 0.03
N MET A 253 12.28 -6.75 -0.41
CA MET A 253 13.30 -6.21 0.49
C MET A 253 12.90 -4.85 1.08
N LYS A 254 12.37 -3.93 0.27
CA LYS A 254 12.07 -2.55 0.68
C LYS A 254 10.80 -2.46 1.53
N ASN A 255 9.72 -3.08 1.08
CA ASN A 255 8.36 -2.87 1.58
C ASN A 255 7.82 -4.06 2.39
N GLY A 256 8.43 -5.25 2.30
CA GLY A 256 7.85 -6.47 2.85
C GLY A 256 7.05 -7.24 1.81
N VAL A 257 6.17 -8.14 2.24
CA VAL A 257 5.42 -9.09 1.39
C VAL A 257 4.84 -8.46 0.12
N VAL A 258 4.73 -9.25 -0.96
CA VAL A 258 4.05 -8.85 -2.21
C VAL A 258 2.87 -9.78 -2.47
N GLU A 259 1.68 -9.22 -2.72
CA GLU A 259 0.48 -9.96 -3.14
C GLU A 259 0.68 -10.46 -4.58
N VAL A 260 0.19 -11.67 -4.90
CA VAL A 260 0.16 -12.21 -6.27
C VAL A 260 -1.10 -13.05 -6.50
N SER A 261 -1.70 -12.89 -7.68
CA SER A 261 -2.79 -13.74 -8.18
C SER A 261 -2.24 -14.84 -9.07
N TYR A 262 -2.75 -16.07 -8.99
CA TYR A 262 -2.34 -17.19 -9.85
C TYR A 262 -3.43 -18.25 -10.02
N CYS A 263 -3.27 -19.20 -10.94
CA CYS A 263 -4.15 -20.35 -11.11
C CYS A 263 -3.72 -21.49 -10.17
N ALA A 264 -4.27 -21.51 -8.97
CA ALA A 264 -3.95 -22.52 -7.97
C ALA A 264 -4.53 -23.91 -8.30
N ALA A 265 -3.92 -24.93 -7.69
CA ALA A 265 -4.41 -26.32 -7.78
C ALA A 265 -5.75 -26.49 -7.03
N VAL A 266 -5.94 -25.70 -5.98
CA VAL A 266 -7.18 -25.45 -5.23
C VAL A 266 -7.24 -23.96 -5.00
N SER A 267 -8.41 -23.35 -5.13
CA SER A 267 -8.67 -21.94 -4.79
C SER A 267 -9.66 -21.85 -3.62
N ILE A 268 -10.75 -22.61 -3.69
CA ILE A 268 -11.83 -22.56 -2.69
C ILE A 268 -11.79 -23.76 -1.74
N PRO A 269 -12.20 -23.60 -0.46
CA PRO A 269 -12.34 -24.70 0.48
C PRO A 269 -13.22 -25.83 -0.09
N GLY A 270 -12.77 -27.08 0.03
CA GLY A 270 -13.51 -28.26 -0.42
C GLY A 270 -13.32 -28.67 -1.88
N GLN A 271 -12.73 -27.82 -2.73
CA GLN A 271 -12.45 -28.14 -4.14
C GLN A 271 -11.47 -29.32 -4.30
N GLU A 272 -11.75 -30.20 -5.26
CA GLU A 272 -10.83 -31.29 -5.66
C GLU A 272 -9.57 -30.72 -6.33
N PRO A 273 -8.35 -31.01 -5.83
CA PRO A 273 -7.12 -30.41 -6.34
C PRO A 273 -6.71 -30.88 -7.74
N ASP A 274 -6.29 -29.95 -8.62
CA ASP A 274 -5.50 -30.32 -9.79
C ASP A 274 -4.04 -30.61 -9.38
N TRP A 275 -3.82 -31.84 -8.92
CA TRP A 275 -2.51 -32.39 -8.58
C TRP A 275 -1.47 -32.30 -9.70
N SER A 276 -1.88 -32.04 -10.94
CA SER A 276 -0.94 -31.87 -12.05
C SER A 276 -0.19 -30.52 -12.01
N TYR A 277 -0.63 -29.56 -11.19
CA TYR A 277 0.09 -28.30 -10.92
C TYR A 277 0.93 -28.31 -9.63
N LEU A 278 0.68 -29.22 -8.68
CA LEU A 278 1.30 -29.20 -7.35
C LEU A 278 2.02 -30.52 -7.01
N ASN A 279 3.32 -30.44 -6.69
CA ASN A 279 4.04 -31.54 -6.03
C ASN A 279 3.91 -31.41 -4.51
N THR A 280 3.05 -32.22 -3.89
CA THR A 280 2.79 -32.19 -2.44
C THR A 280 3.96 -32.63 -1.57
N LYS A 281 5.01 -33.27 -2.10
CA LYS A 281 6.17 -33.66 -1.28
C LYS A 281 7.09 -32.49 -1.01
N THR A 282 7.35 -31.70 -2.05
CA THR A 282 8.25 -30.53 -2.05
C THR A 282 7.51 -29.21 -1.86
N LYS A 283 6.17 -29.23 -1.90
CA LYS A 283 5.29 -28.07 -1.88
C LYS A 283 5.55 -27.14 -3.07
N ALA A 284 5.84 -27.73 -4.24
CA ALA A 284 6.23 -26.99 -5.44
C ALA A 284 5.05 -26.87 -6.42
N HIS A 285 4.58 -25.65 -6.67
CA HIS A 285 3.47 -25.35 -7.57
C HIS A 285 3.96 -24.67 -8.87
N TYR A 286 3.47 -25.16 -10.01
CA TYR A 286 3.76 -24.59 -11.33
C TYR A 286 2.71 -24.96 -12.39
N VAL A 287 2.19 -23.95 -13.09
CA VAL A 287 1.35 -24.06 -14.29
C VAL A 287 2.13 -23.61 -15.53
N ASN A 288 2.42 -24.57 -16.42
CA ASN A 288 3.23 -24.37 -17.63
C ASN A 288 2.42 -23.94 -18.88
N LYS A 289 1.31 -23.23 -18.67
CA LYS A 289 0.39 -22.72 -19.69
C LYS A 289 -0.40 -21.55 -19.13
N TYR A 290 -0.87 -20.64 -19.98
CA TYR A 290 -1.85 -19.65 -19.55
C TYR A 290 -3.16 -20.32 -19.07
N ALA A 291 -3.70 -19.77 -17.99
CA ALA A 291 -5.02 -20.00 -17.41
C ALA A 291 -5.34 -18.76 -16.54
N MET A 292 -6.62 -18.44 -16.39
CA MET A 292 -7.02 -17.32 -15.53
C MET A 292 -6.64 -17.61 -14.08
N ALA A 293 -6.14 -16.59 -13.37
CA ALA A 293 -5.92 -16.68 -11.95
C ALA A 293 -7.25 -16.91 -11.20
N ASN A 294 -7.20 -17.71 -10.15
CA ASN A 294 -8.37 -18.05 -9.32
C ASN A 294 -8.07 -17.95 -7.82
N HIS A 295 -6.82 -17.70 -7.41
CA HIS A 295 -6.40 -17.62 -6.02
C HIS A 295 -5.39 -16.50 -5.83
N VAL A 296 -5.37 -15.91 -4.64
CA VAL A 296 -4.48 -14.81 -4.26
C VAL A 296 -3.67 -15.22 -3.04
N VAL A 297 -2.37 -15.00 -3.09
CA VAL A 297 -1.39 -15.44 -2.08
C VAL A 297 -0.29 -14.40 -1.89
N SER A 298 0.57 -14.63 -0.90
CA SER A 298 1.54 -13.64 -0.43
C SER A 298 2.97 -14.13 -0.62
N ILE A 299 3.74 -13.49 -1.49
CA ILE A 299 5.17 -13.76 -1.68
C ILE A 299 5.95 -13.16 -0.50
N VAL A 300 6.58 -14.01 0.30
CA VAL A 300 7.36 -13.64 1.49
C VAL A 300 8.87 -13.69 1.26
N GLY A 301 9.30 -14.12 0.08
CA GLY A 301 10.70 -14.44 -0.16
C GLY A 301 10.89 -15.16 -1.49
N TRP A 302 12.12 -15.61 -1.74
CA TRP A 302 12.51 -16.27 -2.97
C TRP A 302 13.76 -17.13 -2.77
N ASP A 303 13.99 -18.10 -3.65
CA ASP A 303 15.19 -18.93 -3.70
C ASP A 303 15.54 -19.21 -5.18
N ASP A 304 16.58 -18.53 -5.68
CA ASP A 304 17.04 -18.62 -7.07
C ASP A 304 17.64 -19.99 -7.41
N ASN A 305 18.01 -20.77 -6.39
CA ASN A 305 18.58 -22.11 -6.53
C ASN A 305 17.54 -23.21 -6.21
N TYR A 306 16.25 -22.87 -6.09
CA TYR A 306 15.20 -23.87 -5.88
C TYR A 306 15.04 -24.77 -7.11
N SER A 307 15.49 -26.02 -6.99
CA SER A 307 15.62 -26.91 -8.14
C SER A 307 14.31 -27.12 -8.91
N ALA A 308 14.38 -27.00 -10.24
CA ALA A 308 13.34 -27.40 -11.18
C ALA A 308 12.89 -28.87 -10.99
N THR A 309 13.76 -29.73 -10.44
CA THR A 309 13.42 -31.14 -10.13
C THR A 309 12.47 -31.31 -8.94
N ASN A 310 12.22 -30.25 -8.16
CA ASN A 310 11.23 -30.27 -7.10
C ASN A 310 9.79 -30.21 -7.64
N PHE A 311 9.56 -29.71 -8.86
CA PHE A 311 8.24 -29.67 -9.48
C PHE A 311 7.86 -31.03 -10.09
N ASN A 312 6.60 -31.19 -10.50
CA ASN A 312 6.08 -32.45 -11.01
C ASN A 312 6.85 -32.95 -12.26
N GLU A 313 7.21 -34.24 -12.28
CA GLU A 313 7.93 -34.85 -13.40
C GLU A 313 7.15 -34.69 -14.72
N GLY A 314 7.85 -34.25 -15.78
CA GLY A 314 7.22 -33.92 -17.07
C GLY A 314 6.50 -32.56 -17.12
N ARG A 315 6.48 -31.81 -16.01
CA ARG A 315 6.00 -30.41 -15.89
C ARG A 315 6.94 -29.59 -15.02
N GLN A 316 8.23 -29.64 -15.33
CA GLN A 316 9.27 -28.89 -14.63
C GLN A 316 9.45 -27.53 -15.34
N PRO A 317 9.77 -26.45 -14.60
CA PRO A 317 10.16 -25.19 -15.23
C PRO A 317 11.46 -25.35 -16.01
N GLU A 318 11.75 -24.42 -16.91
CA GLU A 318 12.94 -24.51 -17.77
C GLU A 318 14.25 -24.39 -16.98
N HIS A 319 14.23 -23.62 -15.90
CA HIS A 319 15.35 -23.39 -14.99
C HIS A 319 14.91 -23.46 -13.52
N ASP A 320 15.90 -23.50 -12.63
CA ASP A 320 15.70 -23.36 -11.18
C ASP A 320 15.17 -21.95 -10.83
N GLY A 321 14.57 -21.82 -9.63
CA GLY A 321 14.05 -20.56 -9.12
C GLY A 321 12.58 -20.61 -8.70
N ALA A 322 12.29 -20.19 -7.47
CA ALA A 322 10.93 -20.13 -6.94
C ALA A 322 10.72 -19.02 -5.92
N TRP A 323 9.51 -18.46 -5.91
CA TRP A 323 8.96 -17.65 -4.84
C TRP A 323 8.66 -18.51 -3.63
N ILE A 324 8.91 -17.99 -2.43
CA ILE A 324 8.43 -18.54 -1.16
C ILE A 324 7.10 -17.84 -0.84
N VAL A 325 6.04 -18.61 -0.66
CA VAL A 325 4.66 -18.08 -0.67
C VAL A 325 3.90 -18.51 0.58
N LYS A 326 3.37 -17.53 1.34
CA LYS A 326 2.37 -17.74 2.40
C LYS A 326 1.00 -17.90 1.78
N ASN A 327 0.27 -18.91 2.22
CA ASN A 327 -1.11 -19.17 1.80
C ASN A 327 -2.11 -18.86 2.94
N SER A 328 -3.39 -18.89 2.62
CA SER A 328 -4.51 -18.60 3.52
C SER A 328 -5.30 -19.87 3.88
N TRP A 329 -4.63 -21.02 3.96
CA TRP A 329 -5.23 -22.33 4.27
C TRP A 329 -4.84 -22.87 5.65
N GLY A 330 -4.54 -21.95 6.57
CA GLY A 330 -4.10 -22.23 7.93
C GLY A 330 -2.64 -22.68 8.00
N ASN A 331 -2.17 -22.78 9.24
CA ASN A 331 -0.95 -23.48 9.60
C ASN A 331 -1.30 -24.76 10.40
N TYR A 332 -0.30 -25.60 10.62
CA TYR A 332 -0.43 -26.91 11.26
C TYR A 332 0.61 -27.08 12.39
N GLU A 333 1.07 -25.98 12.99
CA GLU A 333 2.10 -26.04 14.04
C GLU A 333 1.59 -26.77 15.29
N ASP A 334 0.31 -26.56 15.65
CA ASP A 334 -0.40 -27.26 16.74
C ASP A 334 -0.69 -28.74 16.50
N LEU A 335 -0.55 -29.26 15.27
CA LEU A 335 -0.74 -30.69 15.02
C LEU A 335 0.38 -31.51 15.67
N PRO A 336 0.09 -32.59 16.41
CA PRO A 336 1.13 -33.46 16.95
C PRO A 336 2.04 -34.02 15.84
N ASP A 337 3.35 -34.09 16.09
CA ASP A 337 4.35 -34.51 15.09
C ASP A 337 4.01 -35.85 14.42
N GLU A 338 3.49 -36.83 15.16
CA GLU A 338 3.05 -38.12 14.61
C GLU A 338 1.92 -37.97 13.56
N ILE A 339 1.02 -37.02 13.77
CA ILE A 339 -0.09 -36.71 12.85
C ILE A 339 0.43 -35.90 11.65
N TRP A 340 1.33 -34.93 11.88
CA TRP A 340 1.95 -34.16 10.80
C TRP A 340 2.78 -35.07 9.88
N GLU A 341 3.76 -35.80 10.41
CA GLU A 341 4.67 -36.64 9.62
C GLU A 341 3.95 -37.71 8.78
N LYS A 342 2.82 -38.22 9.29
CA LYS A 342 1.97 -39.17 8.57
C LYS A 342 1.21 -38.56 7.39
N ASN A 343 0.95 -37.25 7.40
CA ASN A 343 0.09 -36.57 6.43
C ASN A 343 0.81 -35.50 5.59
N LYS A 344 2.01 -35.05 5.96
CA LYS A 344 2.75 -33.95 5.33
C LYS A 344 2.95 -34.10 3.82
N ASP A 345 3.10 -35.33 3.32
CA ASP A 345 3.26 -35.63 1.89
C ASP A 345 1.94 -35.52 1.09
N ARG A 346 0.81 -35.29 1.77
CA ARG A 346 -0.53 -35.03 1.21
C ARG A 346 -1.01 -33.60 1.45
N ALA A 347 -0.37 -32.86 2.36
CA ALA A 347 -0.64 -31.45 2.58
C ALA A 347 -0.20 -30.62 1.37
N GLN A 348 -0.98 -29.59 1.05
CA GLN A 348 -0.72 -28.72 -0.10
C GLN A 348 0.33 -27.64 0.21
N VAL A 349 0.42 -27.26 1.50
CA VAL A 349 1.38 -26.34 2.10
C VAL A 349 2.19 -27.07 3.19
N ASP A 350 3.33 -26.50 3.58
CA ASP A 350 4.15 -26.99 4.69
C ASP A 350 3.46 -26.81 6.05
N ARG A 351 4.16 -27.11 7.16
CA ARG A 351 3.57 -27.06 8.51
C ARG A 351 3.19 -25.63 8.92
N GLN A 352 3.79 -24.61 8.33
CA GLN A 352 3.57 -23.20 8.65
C GLN A 352 2.57 -22.53 7.69
N GLY A 353 2.06 -23.26 6.68
CA GLY A 353 1.15 -22.74 5.67
C GLY A 353 1.81 -22.19 4.40
N TYR A 354 3.09 -22.54 4.15
CA TYR A 354 3.88 -22.02 3.03
C TYR A 354 4.09 -23.04 1.91
N PHE A 355 4.37 -22.55 0.71
CA PHE A 355 4.74 -23.36 -0.44
C PHE A 355 5.69 -22.60 -1.39
N TYR A 356 6.19 -23.27 -2.42
CA TYR A 356 7.06 -22.71 -3.45
C TYR A 356 6.28 -22.56 -4.77
N LEU A 357 6.30 -21.37 -5.36
CA LEU A 357 5.69 -21.09 -6.67
C LEU A 357 6.81 -20.78 -7.68
N SER A 358 6.86 -21.45 -8.82
CA SER A 358 7.93 -21.21 -9.80
C SER A 358 7.89 -19.78 -10.34
N TYR A 359 9.05 -19.16 -10.56
CA TYR A 359 9.15 -17.88 -11.28
C TYR A 359 8.55 -17.95 -12.70
N TYR A 360 8.59 -19.16 -13.29
CA TYR A 360 8.19 -19.46 -14.66
C TYR A 360 6.70 -19.75 -14.83
N ASP A 361 5.91 -19.68 -13.74
CA ASP A 361 4.46 -19.85 -13.81
C ASP A 361 3.84 -18.91 -14.85
N GLN A 362 2.93 -19.44 -15.68
CA GLN A 362 2.35 -18.69 -16.81
C GLN A 362 0.98 -18.09 -16.49
N THR A 363 0.55 -18.16 -15.22
CA THR A 363 -0.77 -17.71 -14.74
C THR A 363 -0.67 -16.58 -13.72
N VAL A 364 0.55 -16.24 -13.28
CA VAL A 364 0.78 -15.19 -12.29
C VAL A 364 0.49 -13.79 -12.84
N CYS A 365 -0.30 -13.03 -12.11
CA CYS A 365 -0.66 -11.65 -12.40
C CYS A 365 -0.85 -10.84 -11.11
N ASP A 366 -1.17 -9.54 -11.26
CA ASP A 366 -1.59 -8.65 -10.18
C ASP A 366 -0.60 -8.54 -9.01
N PHE A 367 0.70 -8.65 -9.29
CA PHE A 367 1.77 -8.43 -8.31
C PHE A 367 1.61 -7.03 -7.67
N THR A 368 1.40 -6.98 -6.35
CA THR A 368 1.02 -5.73 -5.68
C THR A 368 1.79 -5.54 -4.38
N SER A 369 2.38 -4.35 -4.19
CA SER A 369 3.06 -3.95 -2.96
C SER A 369 2.33 -2.75 -2.37
N TYR A 370 2.04 -2.78 -1.07
CA TYR A 370 1.40 -1.68 -0.35
C TYR A 370 2.43 -1.02 0.58
N GLN A 371 2.29 0.29 0.78
CA GLN A 371 3.06 1.00 1.79
C GLN A 371 2.12 1.79 2.71
N VAL A 372 2.31 1.59 4.02
CA VAL A 372 1.51 2.24 5.06
C VAL A 372 2.24 3.40 5.73
N ASP A 373 1.42 4.34 6.14
CA ASP A 373 1.66 5.24 7.25
C ASP A 373 1.17 4.59 8.54
N THR A 374 1.78 4.96 9.66
CA THR A 374 1.67 4.25 10.94
C THR A 374 1.42 5.25 12.05
N ASP A 375 0.42 4.98 12.89
CA ASP A 375 0.15 5.79 14.07
C ASP A 375 1.41 5.85 14.96
N THR A 376 1.99 7.03 15.07
CA THR A 376 3.19 7.33 15.86
C THR A 376 2.83 8.34 16.93
N ASP A 377 2.95 7.95 18.21
CA ASP A 377 2.56 8.75 19.38
C ASP A 377 1.09 9.26 19.36
N GLY A 378 0.19 8.59 18.63
CA GLY A 378 -1.21 8.97 18.47
C GLY A 378 -1.50 9.75 17.17
N LEU A 379 -0.55 9.90 16.24
CA LEU A 379 -0.70 10.69 15.03
C LEU A 379 -0.28 9.93 13.76
N PHE A 380 -1.06 10.11 12.70
CA PHE A 380 -0.71 9.76 11.33
C PHE A 380 -0.04 10.94 10.63
N ALA A 381 0.63 10.72 9.50
CA ALA A 381 1.22 11.79 8.68
C ALA A 381 0.17 12.80 8.19
N TYR A 382 -1.07 12.34 7.96
CA TYR A 382 -2.20 13.16 7.53
C TYR A 382 -3.45 12.81 8.35
N ASP A 383 -4.18 13.84 8.75
CA ASP A 383 -5.36 13.67 9.60
C ASP A 383 -6.61 13.37 8.76
N ASN A 384 -6.74 14.06 7.63
CA ASN A 384 -7.92 14.06 6.76
C ASN A 384 -7.58 13.53 5.36
N ASN A 385 -8.56 12.84 4.76
CA ASN A 385 -8.54 12.34 3.38
C ASN A 385 -9.80 12.84 2.67
N TYR A 386 -9.69 13.94 1.93
CA TYR A 386 -10.75 14.49 1.11
C TYR A 386 -10.84 13.69 -0.18
N GLN A 387 -11.98 13.04 -0.41
CA GLN A 387 -12.21 12.19 -1.57
C GLN A 387 -13.67 12.26 -2.00
N TYR A 388 -13.93 11.91 -3.27
CA TYR A 388 -15.28 11.73 -3.81
C TYR A 388 -15.44 10.38 -4.53
N ASP A 389 -14.39 9.55 -4.59
CA ASP A 389 -14.31 8.36 -5.43
C ASP A 389 -14.44 7.05 -4.62
N TYR A 390 -15.62 6.79 -4.05
CA TYR A 390 -15.85 5.60 -3.21
C TYR A 390 -16.13 4.32 -4.03
N LEU A 391 -16.40 4.44 -5.34
CA LEU A 391 -16.28 3.32 -6.27
C LEU A 391 -14.81 3.18 -6.72
N GLY A 392 -14.21 4.27 -7.21
CA GLY A 392 -12.80 4.32 -7.59
C GLY A 392 -12.38 3.16 -8.50
N LEU A 393 -11.29 2.46 -8.15
CA LEU A 393 -10.77 1.29 -8.88
C LEU A 393 -11.72 0.07 -8.89
N LYS A 394 -12.78 0.03 -8.06
CA LYS A 394 -13.83 -1.00 -8.13
C LYS A 394 -14.71 -0.86 -9.39
N SER A 395 -14.57 0.23 -10.15
CA SER A 395 -15.27 0.46 -11.41
C SER A 395 -15.00 -0.67 -12.42
N PRO A 396 -16.03 -1.19 -13.13
CA PRO A 396 -15.83 -2.17 -14.21
C PRO A 396 -15.00 -1.65 -15.39
N ASP A 397 -14.87 -0.33 -15.58
CA ASP A 397 -14.02 0.29 -16.61
C ASP A 397 -13.65 1.75 -16.24
N SER A 398 -12.50 2.25 -16.71
CA SER A 398 -12.00 3.64 -16.49
C SER A 398 -11.48 4.25 -17.80
N ARG A 399 -11.61 5.57 -18.00
CA ARG A 399 -11.33 6.21 -19.30
C ARG A 399 -9.85 6.08 -19.67
N LYS A 400 -9.58 5.45 -20.82
CA LYS A 400 -8.23 4.97 -21.16
C LYS A 400 -7.31 6.09 -21.66
N PRO A 401 -5.97 5.96 -21.51
CA PRO A 401 -5.00 7.00 -21.90
C PRO A 401 -5.04 7.42 -23.38
N SER A 402 -5.72 6.67 -24.25
CA SER A 402 -5.71 6.83 -25.72
C SER A 402 -7.05 7.29 -26.31
N GLU A 403 -8.03 7.65 -25.48
CA GLU A 403 -9.32 8.16 -25.96
C GLU A 403 -9.20 9.55 -26.61
N ALA A 404 -9.59 9.65 -27.88
CA ALA A 404 -9.37 10.83 -28.71
C ALA A 404 -10.10 12.07 -28.16
N GLY A 405 -9.34 13.02 -27.62
CA GLY A 405 -9.86 14.26 -27.02
C GLY A 405 -9.60 14.38 -25.51
N CYS A 406 -9.17 13.31 -24.84
CA CYS A 406 -8.70 13.37 -23.47
C CYS A 406 -7.31 14.03 -23.42
N SER A 407 -7.18 15.11 -22.66
CA SER A 407 -5.90 15.78 -22.42
C SER A 407 -5.08 15.13 -21.31
N GLY A 408 -5.66 14.15 -20.60
CA GLY A 408 -5.17 13.65 -19.32
C GLY A 408 -5.30 14.65 -18.17
N MET A 409 -5.92 15.82 -18.40
CA MET A 409 -6.06 16.86 -17.39
C MET A 409 -7.44 16.80 -16.73
N THR A 410 -7.44 16.53 -15.43
CA THR A 410 -8.62 16.33 -14.58
C THR A 410 -8.50 17.17 -13.31
N ALA A 411 -9.61 17.40 -12.61
CA ALA A 411 -9.57 18.11 -11.32
C ALA A 411 -10.72 17.74 -10.39
N ASN A 412 -10.44 17.73 -9.08
CA ASN A 412 -11.46 17.73 -8.02
C ASN A 412 -11.40 19.07 -7.27
N VAL A 413 -12.57 19.62 -6.93
CA VAL A 413 -12.73 20.84 -6.13
C VAL A 413 -13.30 20.47 -4.77
N PHE A 414 -12.46 20.64 -3.74
CA PHE A 414 -12.79 20.38 -2.35
C PHE A 414 -13.11 21.68 -1.59
N THR A 415 -13.56 21.55 -0.35
CA THR A 415 -13.73 22.66 0.59
C THR A 415 -13.24 22.21 1.96
N ALA A 416 -12.28 22.93 2.53
CA ALA A 416 -11.67 22.59 3.81
C ALA A 416 -12.69 22.65 4.95
N ALA A 417 -12.67 21.67 5.85
CA ALA A 417 -13.57 21.56 7.00
C ALA A 417 -13.10 22.44 8.16
N ALA A 418 -11.80 22.53 8.38
CA ALA A 418 -11.14 23.31 9.42
C ALA A 418 -10.01 24.19 8.84
N ASP A 419 -9.28 24.86 9.73
CA ASP A 419 -8.02 25.51 9.39
C ASP A 419 -6.92 24.43 9.31
N GLU A 420 -6.40 24.20 8.11
CA GLU A 420 -5.66 23.00 7.73
C GLU A 420 -4.45 23.33 6.83
N LEU A 421 -3.50 22.42 6.74
CA LEU A 421 -2.42 22.42 5.77
C LEU A 421 -2.66 21.26 4.78
N LEU A 422 -2.88 21.57 3.50
CA LEU A 422 -2.84 20.57 2.44
C LEU A 422 -1.37 20.24 2.15
N GLN A 423 -1.00 18.96 2.31
CA GLN A 423 0.38 18.50 2.26
C GLN A 423 0.64 17.41 1.23
N ALA A 424 -0.38 16.71 0.75
CA ALA A 424 -0.24 15.73 -0.33
C ALA A 424 -1.53 15.56 -1.14
N VAL A 425 -1.41 14.97 -2.32
CA VAL A 425 -2.53 14.56 -3.17
C VAL A 425 -2.30 13.15 -3.71
N SER A 426 -3.35 12.45 -4.14
CA SER A 426 -3.23 11.11 -4.71
C SER A 426 -3.30 11.10 -6.23
N VAL A 427 -2.29 10.54 -6.89
CA VAL A 427 -2.32 10.28 -8.33
C VAL A 427 -2.59 8.79 -8.57
N THR A 428 -3.65 8.49 -9.32
CA THR A 428 -4.01 7.12 -9.72
C THR A 428 -3.56 6.84 -11.16
N THR A 429 -2.88 5.73 -11.41
CA THR A 429 -2.28 5.37 -12.71
C THR A 429 -2.66 3.96 -13.16
N ALA A 430 -3.12 3.80 -14.41
CA ALA A 430 -3.38 2.48 -14.98
C ALA A 430 -2.12 1.79 -15.53
N GLU A 431 -1.17 2.58 -16.05
CA GLU A 431 0.06 2.12 -16.69
C GLU A 431 1.31 2.60 -15.91
N PRO A 432 2.41 1.84 -15.91
CA PRO A 432 3.69 2.26 -15.36
C PRO A 432 4.44 3.24 -16.29
N ASP A 433 5.51 3.85 -15.79
CA ASP A 433 6.24 4.96 -16.42
C ASP A 433 5.30 6.12 -16.85
N CYS A 434 4.34 6.45 -15.99
CA CYS A 434 3.54 7.67 -16.13
C CYS A 434 4.31 8.88 -15.57
N THR A 435 3.91 10.07 -16.04
CA THR A 435 4.28 11.35 -15.44
C THR A 435 3.04 12.13 -15.04
N ALA A 436 3.06 12.78 -13.87
CA ALA A 436 2.00 13.68 -13.43
C ALA A 436 2.51 15.13 -13.30
N ASP A 437 1.76 16.08 -13.84
CA ASP A 437 1.86 17.49 -13.47
C ASP A 437 0.72 17.80 -12.48
N ILE A 438 1.02 18.43 -11.34
CA ILE A 438 0.08 18.69 -10.23
C ILE A 438 0.01 20.20 -9.99
N GLN A 439 -1.20 20.75 -9.89
CA GLN A 439 -1.43 22.17 -9.60
C GLN A 439 -2.55 22.35 -8.56
N ILE A 440 -2.32 23.22 -7.58
CA ILE A 440 -3.29 23.54 -6.54
C ILE A 440 -3.79 24.97 -6.74
N TYR A 441 -5.10 25.15 -6.87
CA TYR A 441 -5.74 26.47 -7.00
C TYR A 441 -6.66 26.77 -5.81
N LYS A 442 -6.60 27.98 -5.25
CA LYS A 442 -7.66 28.51 -4.37
C LYS A 442 -8.75 29.13 -5.22
N VAL A 443 -9.96 28.59 -5.16
CA VAL A 443 -11.07 28.90 -6.07
C VAL A 443 -12.31 29.41 -5.32
N ALA A 444 -13.26 30.00 -6.06
CA ALA A 444 -14.58 30.29 -5.51
C ALA A 444 -15.40 29.00 -5.35
N ALA A 445 -16.14 28.88 -4.25
CA ALA A 445 -17.06 27.77 -4.02
C ALA A 445 -18.08 27.65 -5.17
N GLY A 446 -18.28 26.44 -5.68
CA GLY A 446 -19.16 26.18 -6.82
C GLY A 446 -18.66 26.76 -8.15
N THR A 447 -17.33 26.92 -8.32
CA THR A 447 -16.75 27.28 -9.61
C THR A 447 -17.11 26.25 -10.69
N ALA A 448 -17.28 26.70 -11.94
CA ALA A 448 -17.37 25.85 -13.12
C ALA A 448 -16.02 25.70 -13.86
N ASP A 449 -14.97 26.32 -13.32
CA ASP A 449 -13.60 26.31 -13.84
C ASP A 449 -12.63 26.14 -12.66
N PRO A 450 -12.03 24.94 -12.46
CA PRO A 450 -11.10 24.67 -11.36
C PRO A 450 -9.78 25.46 -11.47
N THR A 451 -9.50 26.09 -12.62
CA THR A 451 -8.29 26.91 -12.86
C THR A 451 -8.54 28.42 -12.80
N SER A 452 -9.78 28.85 -12.53
CA SER A 452 -10.17 30.27 -12.45
C SER A 452 -9.60 31.05 -11.26
N GLY A 453 -9.01 30.34 -10.29
CA GLY A 453 -8.56 30.87 -9.01
C GLY A 453 -7.10 31.33 -8.98
N GLN A 454 -6.57 31.47 -7.76
CA GLN A 454 -5.14 31.69 -7.55
C GLN A 454 -4.40 30.34 -7.53
N LEU A 455 -3.47 30.12 -8.46
CA LEU A 455 -2.47 29.04 -8.35
C LEU A 455 -1.60 29.28 -7.10
N VAL A 456 -1.53 28.29 -6.21
CA VAL A 456 -0.81 28.38 -4.92
C VAL A 456 0.28 27.33 -4.74
N ALA A 457 0.24 26.22 -5.48
CA ALA A 457 1.34 25.26 -5.58
C ALA A 457 1.35 24.61 -6.99
N GLU A 458 2.52 24.21 -7.47
CA GLU A 458 2.71 23.55 -8.76
C GLU A 458 3.92 22.62 -8.72
N GLN A 459 3.73 21.35 -9.08
CA GLN A 459 4.77 20.35 -9.33
C GLN A 459 4.63 19.82 -10.76
N LYS A 460 5.76 19.44 -11.38
CA LYS A 460 5.80 19.07 -12.80
C LYS A 460 6.57 17.79 -13.04
N SER A 461 5.96 16.93 -13.84
CA SER A 461 6.56 15.70 -14.35
C SER A 461 7.06 14.76 -13.24
N GLU A 462 6.27 14.63 -12.17
CA GLU A 462 6.45 13.63 -11.12
C GLU A 462 6.46 12.24 -11.74
N SER A 463 7.51 11.46 -11.48
CA SER A 463 7.77 10.19 -12.16
C SER A 463 7.15 9.02 -11.40
N LEU A 464 6.21 8.32 -12.05
CA LEU A 464 5.44 7.22 -11.50
C LEU A 464 5.86 5.91 -12.20
N PRO A 465 6.88 5.19 -11.68
CA PRO A 465 7.48 4.04 -12.36
C PRO A 465 6.60 2.78 -12.36
N TYR A 466 5.56 2.76 -11.53
CA TYR A 466 4.59 1.67 -11.44
C TYR A 466 3.17 2.22 -11.62
N ALA A 467 2.28 1.37 -12.12
CA ALA A 467 0.85 1.64 -12.05
C ALA A 467 0.37 1.57 -10.59
N GLY A 468 -0.87 1.95 -10.33
CA GLY A 468 -1.49 1.89 -9.00
C GLY A 468 -1.79 3.26 -8.43
N TYR A 469 -1.60 3.41 -7.12
CA TYR A 469 -2.04 4.56 -6.34
C TYR A 469 -0.87 5.21 -5.61
N HIS A 470 -0.65 6.50 -5.83
CA HIS A 470 0.54 7.22 -5.37
C HIS A 470 0.16 8.46 -4.56
N THR A 471 0.48 8.51 -3.27
CA THR A 471 0.38 9.76 -2.48
C THR A 471 1.63 10.60 -2.71
N ILE A 472 1.46 11.71 -3.43
CA ILE A 472 2.51 12.66 -3.77
C ILE A 472 2.50 13.81 -2.76
N ALA A 473 3.57 13.92 -1.96
CA ALA A 473 3.79 15.06 -1.09
C ALA A 473 4.01 16.34 -1.90
N LEU A 474 3.44 17.44 -1.42
CA LEU A 474 3.64 18.76 -2.01
C LEU A 474 4.99 19.35 -1.58
N GLU A 475 5.69 20.00 -2.50
CA GLU A 475 6.95 20.72 -2.20
C GLU A 475 6.77 21.80 -1.13
N GLU A 476 5.62 22.48 -1.15
CA GLU A 476 5.21 23.45 -0.13
C GLU A 476 3.77 23.14 0.34
N ALA A 477 3.57 23.09 1.67
CA ALA A 477 2.26 22.89 2.26
C ALA A 477 1.35 24.11 2.03
N VAL A 478 0.14 23.89 1.52
CA VAL A 478 -0.81 24.96 1.21
C VAL A 478 -1.72 25.22 2.42
N PRO A 479 -1.67 26.40 3.06
CA PRO A 479 -2.54 26.72 4.19
C PRO A 479 -3.96 27.01 3.71
N LEU A 480 -4.93 26.33 4.29
CA LEU A 480 -6.36 26.44 4.01
C LEU A 480 -7.11 26.98 5.23
N LYS A 481 -8.20 27.70 4.98
CA LYS A 481 -9.14 28.14 6.02
C LYS A 481 -10.44 27.36 5.99
N ALA A 482 -11.08 27.19 7.14
CA ALA A 482 -12.37 26.52 7.22
C ALA A 482 -13.40 27.15 6.26
N GLY A 483 -13.97 26.35 5.36
CA GLY A 483 -14.88 26.78 4.30
C GLY A 483 -14.21 27.37 3.04
N GLU A 484 -12.88 27.36 2.93
CA GLU A 484 -12.15 27.75 1.73
C GLU A 484 -12.15 26.60 0.70
N SER A 485 -12.54 26.91 -0.55
CA SER A 485 -12.54 25.94 -1.64
C SER A 485 -11.21 25.92 -2.38
N PHE A 486 -10.72 24.72 -2.68
CA PHE A 486 -9.48 24.52 -3.42
C PHE A 486 -9.66 23.43 -4.48
N ALA A 487 -9.03 23.63 -5.64
CA ALA A 487 -8.98 22.64 -6.71
C ALA A 487 -7.62 21.95 -6.71
N VAL A 488 -7.63 20.62 -6.76
CA VAL A 488 -6.47 19.81 -7.16
C VAL A 488 -6.64 19.52 -8.64
N VAL A 489 -5.70 19.98 -9.46
CA VAL A 489 -5.65 19.76 -10.91
C VAL A 489 -4.47 18.85 -11.20
N GLU A 490 -4.72 17.76 -11.90
CA GLU A 490 -3.70 16.79 -12.31
C GLU A 490 -3.67 16.68 -13.83
N THR A 491 -2.47 16.53 -14.42
CA THR A 491 -2.30 16.12 -15.82
C THR A 491 -1.45 14.87 -15.88
N ILE A 492 -2.09 13.71 -16.01
CA ILE A 492 -1.41 12.41 -16.07
C ILE A 492 -1.15 12.05 -17.53
N LYS A 493 0.10 11.67 -17.85
CA LYS A 493 0.50 11.21 -19.18
C LYS A 493 1.24 9.88 -19.07
N ASN A 494 0.95 8.94 -19.96
CA ASN A 494 1.75 7.74 -20.09
C ASN A 494 3.07 8.00 -20.82
N ARG A 495 3.96 7.00 -20.88
CA ARG A 495 5.27 7.07 -21.55
C ARG A 495 5.27 7.54 -23.00
N ASP A 496 4.18 7.34 -23.74
CA ASP A 496 4.03 7.76 -25.14
C ASP A 496 3.52 9.22 -25.26
N GLY A 497 3.26 9.88 -24.12
CA GLY A 497 2.73 11.24 -24.01
C GLY A 497 1.22 11.36 -24.10
N ASN A 498 0.49 10.23 -24.08
CA ASN A 498 -0.98 10.23 -24.16
C ASN A 498 -1.61 10.43 -22.78
N GLY A 499 -2.69 11.20 -22.71
CA GLY A 499 -3.27 11.67 -21.46
C GLY A 499 -4.27 10.70 -20.83
N TYR A 500 -4.09 10.37 -19.55
CA TYR A 500 -4.95 9.47 -18.77
C TYR A 500 -5.86 10.24 -17.81
N ALA A 501 -7.12 9.79 -17.65
CA ALA A 501 -8.10 10.39 -16.75
C ALA A 501 -8.72 9.31 -15.85
N PRO A 502 -8.19 9.08 -14.63
CA PRO A 502 -8.73 8.09 -13.70
C PRO A 502 -10.08 8.58 -13.17
N ILE A 503 -11.16 8.18 -13.84
CA ILE A 503 -12.54 8.55 -13.50
C ILE A 503 -13.29 7.27 -13.20
N GLU A 504 -13.98 7.24 -12.06
CA GLU A 504 -14.81 6.10 -11.68
C GLU A 504 -16.08 6.06 -12.54
N ARG A 505 -16.55 4.84 -12.84
CA ARG A 505 -17.72 4.64 -13.71
C ARG A 505 -18.50 3.42 -13.28
N GLY A 506 -19.81 3.57 -13.13
CA GLY A 506 -20.73 2.48 -12.78
C GLY A 506 -22.01 2.61 -13.59
N SER A 507 -22.60 1.48 -14.02
CA SER A 507 -23.86 1.52 -14.78
C SER A 507 -25.08 1.83 -13.90
N GLY A 508 -24.99 1.64 -12.58
CA GLY A 508 -26.15 1.71 -11.67
C GLY A 508 -27.19 0.59 -11.91
N GLU A 509 -26.97 -0.26 -12.90
CA GLU A 509 -27.85 -1.37 -13.26
C GLU A 509 -27.44 -2.66 -12.52
N VAL A 510 -28.34 -3.65 -12.53
CA VAL A 510 -28.07 -4.95 -11.92
C VAL A 510 -27.35 -5.84 -12.92
N VAL A 511 -26.09 -6.16 -12.63
CA VAL A 511 -25.21 -7.00 -13.45
C VAL A 511 -24.91 -8.32 -12.74
N ALA A 512 -24.50 -9.34 -13.50
CA ALA A 512 -24.06 -10.59 -12.89
C ALA A 512 -22.68 -10.37 -12.24
N SER A 513 -22.48 -10.82 -11.00
CA SER A 513 -21.09 -10.97 -10.53
C SER A 513 -20.42 -12.03 -11.40
N GLU A 514 -19.14 -11.86 -11.73
CA GLU A 514 -18.51 -12.66 -12.78
C GLU A 514 -18.40 -14.13 -12.39
N ASP A 515 -18.70 -15.02 -13.34
CA ASP A 515 -18.25 -16.42 -13.37
C ASP A 515 -18.30 -16.85 -14.84
N GLU A 516 -17.30 -16.45 -15.63
CA GLU A 516 -17.30 -16.67 -17.08
C GLU A 516 -16.94 -18.12 -17.49
N THR A 517 -16.67 -19.03 -16.54
CA THR A 517 -16.18 -20.39 -16.84
C THR A 517 -17.09 -21.54 -16.38
N THR A 518 -18.16 -21.27 -15.62
CA THR A 518 -19.23 -22.27 -15.44
C THR A 518 -20.06 -22.47 -16.71
N THR A 519 -19.98 -23.65 -17.33
CA THR A 519 -20.86 -24.06 -18.45
C THR A 519 -22.33 -24.30 -18.04
N ALA A 520 -22.69 -23.95 -16.80
CA ALA A 520 -24.04 -23.62 -16.40
C ALA A 520 -24.00 -22.38 -15.50
N LEU A 521 -24.27 -21.20 -16.09
CA LEU A 521 -24.59 -19.97 -15.38
C LEU A 521 -25.65 -20.25 -14.30
N THR A 522 -25.23 -20.41 -13.05
CA THR A 522 -26.14 -20.25 -11.91
C THR A 522 -26.34 -18.74 -11.77
N ALA A 523 -27.49 -18.26 -12.25
CA ALA A 523 -27.86 -16.84 -12.21
C ALA A 523 -28.16 -16.38 -10.77
N GLU A 524 -27.21 -16.57 -9.84
CA GLU A 524 -27.41 -16.59 -8.40
C GLU A 524 -26.75 -15.46 -7.63
N ASN A 525 -25.63 -14.92 -8.10
CA ASN A 525 -25.01 -13.74 -7.53
C ASN A 525 -25.13 -12.57 -8.51
N THR A 526 -25.50 -11.39 -8.01
CA THR A 526 -25.66 -10.17 -8.82
C THR A 526 -25.24 -8.97 -7.99
N VAL A 527 -24.57 -8.01 -8.63
CA VAL A 527 -24.13 -6.75 -8.01
C VAL A 527 -24.72 -5.55 -8.75
N ARG A 528 -24.59 -4.38 -8.15
CA ARG A 528 -24.69 -3.08 -8.81
C ARG A 528 -23.41 -2.29 -8.53
N TYR A 529 -22.83 -1.70 -9.58
CA TYR A 529 -21.75 -0.72 -9.46
C TYR A 529 -22.38 0.67 -9.39
N ILE A 530 -22.34 1.30 -8.21
CA ILE A 530 -22.94 2.59 -7.93
C ILE A 530 -21.85 3.65 -7.92
N THR A 531 -22.07 4.76 -8.61
CA THR A 531 -21.30 6.00 -8.49
C THR A 531 -22.26 7.19 -8.53
N ASP A 532 -21.85 8.32 -7.97
CA ASP A 532 -22.55 9.60 -7.97
C ASP A 532 -21.55 10.73 -8.26
N VAL A 533 -22.04 11.85 -8.80
CA VAL A 533 -21.21 13.05 -9.01
C VAL A 533 -22.08 14.29 -8.98
N VAL A 534 -21.72 15.24 -8.12
CA VAL A 534 -22.46 16.49 -7.91
C VAL A 534 -21.81 17.61 -8.71
N GLU A 535 -22.66 18.49 -9.26
CA GLU A 535 -22.20 19.66 -10.02
C GLU A 535 -21.13 20.45 -9.25
N GLY A 536 -19.97 20.62 -9.89
CA GLY A 536 -18.86 21.39 -9.34
C GLY A 536 -17.88 20.62 -8.44
N GLN A 537 -18.05 19.31 -8.25
CA GLN A 537 -17.04 18.46 -7.60
C GLN A 537 -15.87 18.13 -8.54
N SER A 538 -16.19 17.54 -9.69
CA SER A 538 -15.23 16.81 -10.53
C SER A 538 -15.24 17.30 -11.97
N PHE A 539 -14.07 17.46 -12.57
CA PHE A 539 -13.90 18.05 -13.89
C PHE A 539 -12.92 17.29 -14.79
N LEU A 540 -13.24 17.24 -16.08
CA LEU A 540 -12.36 16.77 -17.15
C LEU A 540 -12.13 17.89 -18.16
N TYR A 541 -10.87 18.13 -18.54
CA TYR A 541 -10.55 19.08 -19.61
C TYR A 541 -10.58 18.39 -20.98
N LYS A 542 -11.55 18.77 -21.82
CA LYS A 542 -11.72 18.25 -23.18
C LYS A 542 -12.07 19.35 -24.16
N GLU A 543 -11.63 19.20 -25.40
CA GLU A 543 -11.88 20.14 -26.52
C GLU A 543 -11.50 21.62 -26.23
N GLY A 544 -10.60 21.86 -25.28
CA GLY A 544 -10.14 23.21 -24.90
C GLY A 544 -10.95 23.88 -23.78
N ALA A 545 -11.84 23.15 -23.11
CA ALA A 545 -12.62 23.65 -21.98
C ALA A 545 -12.72 22.63 -20.84
N TRP A 546 -12.94 23.14 -19.62
CA TRP A 546 -13.35 22.31 -18.49
C TRP A 546 -14.80 21.87 -18.63
N VAL A 547 -15.06 20.59 -18.40
CA VAL A 547 -16.39 19.99 -18.35
C VAL A 547 -16.60 19.38 -16.98
N ASP A 548 -17.63 19.87 -16.29
CA ASP A 548 -18.17 19.34 -15.05
C ASP A 548 -18.74 17.93 -15.30
N LEU A 549 -18.23 16.93 -14.58
CA LEU A 549 -18.54 15.52 -14.84
C LEU A 549 -20.00 15.18 -14.57
N ALA A 550 -20.69 15.90 -13.67
CA ALA A 550 -22.13 15.79 -13.46
C ALA A 550 -22.97 16.15 -14.71
N LYS A 551 -22.34 16.77 -15.72
CA LYS A 551 -22.96 17.18 -16.98
C LYS A 551 -22.40 16.42 -18.20
N ASP A 552 -21.47 15.51 -17.99
CA ASP A 552 -20.76 14.79 -19.06
C ASP A 552 -21.58 13.62 -19.65
N GLY A 553 -22.49 13.07 -18.84
CA GLY A 553 -23.38 11.98 -19.24
C GLY A 553 -22.70 10.60 -19.23
N PRO A 554 -23.37 9.56 -19.75
CA PRO A 554 -22.82 8.22 -19.80
C PRO A 554 -21.82 8.04 -20.94
N ASP A 555 -20.77 7.25 -20.69
CA ASP A 555 -19.71 6.99 -21.65
C ASP A 555 -19.07 5.60 -21.44
N GLY A 556 -18.96 4.83 -22.51
CA GLY A 556 -18.70 3.39 -22.47
C GLY A 556 -19.92 2.54 -22.08
N VAL A 557 -19.72 1.22 -22.01
CA VAL A 557 -20.72 0.25 -21.56
C VAL A 557 -20.06 -0.82 -20.69
N ASP A 558 -20.83 -1.40 -19.76
CA ASP A 558 -20.42 -2.64 -19.09
C ASP A 558 -20.53 -3.86 -20.04
N LYS A 559 -20.08 -5.02 -19.58
CA LYS A 559 -20.11 -6.29 -20.35
C LYS A 559 -21.53 -6.74 -20.73
N GLU A 560 -22.55 -6.41 -19.93
CA GLU A 560 -23.96 -6.64 -20.27
C GLU A 560 -24.49 -5.65 -21.32
N GLY A 561 -23.73 -4.58 -21.61
CA GLY A 561 -24.06 -3.55 -22.58
C GLY A 561 -24.88 -2.39 -22.01
N ASN A 562 -24.96 -2.25 -20.69
CA ASN A 562 -25.58 -1.09 -20.06
C ASN A 562 -24.63 0.11 -20.12
N ALA A 563 -25.18 1.32 -20.29
CA ALA A 563 -24.38 2.52 -20.37
C ALA A 563 -23.78 2.87 -19.00
N LEU A 564 -22.46 3.04 -18.95
CA LEU A 564 -21.74 3.44 -17.74
C LEU A 564 -22.00 4.93 -17.46
N GLN A 565 -22.42 5.27 -16.25
CA GLN A 565 -22.46 6.67 -15.80
C GLN A 565 -21.06 7.11 -15.37
N THR A 566 -20.76 8.37 -15.61
CA THR A 566 -19.51 9.01 -15.18
C THR A 566 -19.63 9.45 -13.73
N GLY A 567 -18.66 9.08 -12.89
CA GLY A 567 -18.53 9.51 -11.49
C GLY A 567 -17.47 10.59 -11.30
N ASN A 568 -16.81 10.59 -10.13
CA ASN A 568 -15.74 11.52 -9.81
C ASN A 568 -14.38 11.10 -10.38
N VAL A 569 -13.44 12.05 -10.40
CA VAL A 569 -12.03 11.74 -10.65
C VAL A 569 -11.44 11.11 -9.39
N MET A 570 -10.58 10.10 -9.54
CA MET A 570 -9.87 9.42 -8.46
C MET A 570 -8.68 10.24 -7.94
N ILE A 571 -8.98 11.47 -7.49
CA ILE A 571 -8.06 12.40 -6.84
C ILE A 571 -8.52 12.55 -5.40
N LYS A 572 -7.61 12.31 -4.46
CA LYS A 572 -7.77 12.57 -3.03
C LYS A 572 -6.80 13.66 -2.58
N ALA A 573 -7.18 14.42 -1.56
CA ALA A 573 -6.37 15.49 -0.99
C ALA A 573 -6.15 15.23 0.51
N PHE A 574 -4.88 15.30 0.94
CA PHE A 574 -4.45 14.94 2.29
C PHE A 574 -4.03 16.17 3.07
N THR A 575 -4.68 16.38 4.22
CA THR A 575 -4.41 17.55 5.06
C THR A 575 -4.09 17.15 6.50
N THR A 576 -3.35 18.02 7.17
CA THR A 576 -3.25 18.06 8.63
C THR A 576 -4.00 19.27 9.15
N ASN A 577 -4.69 19.12 10.27
CA ASN A 577 -5.26 20.24 10.98
C ASN A 577 -4.11 21.06 11.59
N VAL A 578 -4.25 22.38 11.60
CA VAL A 578 -3.27 23.22 12.31
C VAL A 578 -3.42 22.98 13.81
N ASP A 579 -2.33 22.55 14.46
CA ASP A 579 -2.27 22.28 15.91
C ASP A 579 -2.96 23.39 16.72
N SER A 580 -3.91 22.99 17.58
CA SER A 580 -4.67 23.89 18.44
C SER A 580 -3.94 24.23 19.74
N PHE A 581 -2.85 23.53 20.08
CA PHE A 581 -1.92 23.90 21.15
C PHE A 581 -0.45 23.57 20.87
N ALA A 582 0.36 24.59 20.54
CA ALA A 582 1.74 24.46 20.09
C ALA A 582 2.78 24.96 21.11
N LEU A 583 3.94 24.29 21.17
CA LEU A 583 5.14 24.73 21.90
C LEU A 583 6.00 25.64 21.00
N THR A 584 5.67 26.94 20.97
CA THR A 584 6.21 27.92 20.02
C THR A 584 7.63 28.41 20.34
N GLY A 585 8.17 28.08 21.52
CA GLY A 585 9.58 28.33 21.85
C GLY A 585 9.98 27.87 23.24
N LEU A 586 11.29 27.90 23.52
CA LEU A 586 11.84 27.54 24.82
C LEU A 586 13.09 28.35 25.14
N SER A 587 13.07 29.08 26.26
CA SER A 587 14.27 29.67 26.85
C SER A 587 14.86 28.72 27.90
N ILE A 588 16.17 28.52 27.87
CA ILE A 588 16.92 27.75 28.88
C ILE A 588 17.96 28.66 29.51
N GLU A 589 17.90 28.79 30.83
CA GLU A 589 18.91 29.44 31.66
C GLU A 589 19.79 28.39 32.34
N ALA A 590 21.11 28.49 32.16
CA ALA A 590 22.08 27.63 32.82
C ALA A 590 22.47 28.21 34.19
N LEU A 591 22.56 27.37 35.23
CA LEU A 591 22.90 27.77 36.59
C LEU A 591 24.11 26.98 37.12
N ASN A 592 25.00 27.64 37.86
CA ASN A 592 26.08 26.99 38.60
C ASN A 592 25.58 26.30 39.89
N ALA A 593 26.50 25.67 40.64
CA ALA A 593 26.17 24.94 41.87
C ALA A 593 25.60 25.86 42.98
N GLU A 594 25.93 27.14 42.94
CA GLU A 594 25.44 28.19 43.85
C GLU A 594 24.09 28.79 43.38
N GLY A 595 23.52 28.32 42.28
CA GLY A 595 22.26 28.80 41.71
C GLY A 595 22.35 30.14 40.97
N GLN A 596 23.56 30.58 40.62
CA GLN A 596 23.82 31.81 39.87
C GLN A 596 23.76 31.53 38.35
N SER A 597 23.24 32.51 37.60
CA SER A 597 23.12 32.41 36.15
C SER A 597 24.47 32.41 35.45
N LEU A 598 24.68 31.42 34.58
CA LEU A 598 25.78 31.31 33.62
C LEU A 598 25.39 31.84 32.22
N GLY A 599 24.15 32.33 32.09
CA GLY A 599 23.57 32.82 30.84
C GLY A 599 22.34 32.02 30.40
N SER A 600 21.58 32.61 29.48
CA SER A 600 20.38 32.01 28.91
C SER A 600 20.44 32.00 27.39
N GLN A 601 19.80 31.01 26.76
CA GLN A 601 19.68 30.89 25.32
C GLN A 601 18.25 30.49 24.93
N GLN A 602 17.82 30.91 23.74
CA GLN A 602 16.61 30.40 23.10
C GLN A 602 16.95 29.11 22.36
N VAL A 603 16.08 28.11 22.46
CA VAL A 603 16.15 26.88 21.70
C VAL A 603 15.38 27.09 20.41
N THR A 604 16.10 27.08 19.29
CA THR A 604 15.54 27.13 17.93
C THR A 604 15.60 25.77 17.22
N GLU A 605 16.29 24.79 17.80
CA GLU A 605 16.47 23.44 17.25
C GLU A 605 16.19 22.40 18.35
N TRP A 606 15.18 21.55 18.14
CA TRP A 606 14.70 20.55 19.11
C TRP A 606 15.47 19.22 18.99
N SER A 607 16.78 19.28 19.17
CA SER A 607 17.66 18.10 19.09
C SER A 607 18.70 18.08 20.21
N LYS A 608 19.55 19.12 20.28
CA LYS A 608 20.67 19.19 21.20
C LYS A 608 21.02 20.62 21.61
N VAL A 609 21.26 20.83 22.90
CA VAL A 609 21.62 22.13 23.47
C VAL A 609 22.98 22.07 24.17
N THR A 610 23.91 22.90 23.70
CA THR A 610 25.22 23.10 24.33
C THR A 610 25.13 24.12 25.47
N LEU A 611 25.45 23.71 26.68
CA LEU A 611 25.41 24.54 27.91
C LEU A 611 26.82 25.06 28.29
N PRO A 612 26.91 26.20 29.00
CA PRO A 612 28.18 26.71 29.54
C PRO A 612 28.88 25.72 30.48
N GLU A 613 30.20 25.80 30.55
CA GLU A 613 30.99 25.10 31.55
C GLU A 613 30.52 25.47 32.98
N GLY A 614 30.58 24.51 33.91
CA GLY A 614 30.16 24.73 35.30
C GLY A 614 28.65 24.65 35.54
N THR A 615 27.84 24.39 34.50
CA THR A 615 26.39 24.18 34.66
C THR A 615 26.10 22.98 35.57
N ALA A 616 25.33 23.21 36.63
CA ALA A 616 24.89 22.23 37.63
C ALA A 616 23.36 22.07 37.65
N ALA A 617 22.61 23.05 37.17
CA ALA A 617 21.16 22.98 36.95
C ALA A 617 20.73 23.86 35.77
N ILE A 618 19.53 23.64 35.24
CA ILE A 618 18.90 24.50 34.21
C ILE A 618 17.50 24.95 34.66
N ARG A 619 17.12 26.18 34.34
CA ARG A 619 15.75 26.68 34.47
C ARG A 619 15.12 26.82 33.08
N LEU A 620 13.88 26.39 32.96
CA LEU A 620 13.13 26.32 31.70
C LEU A 620 12.06 27.41 31.67
N THR A 621 11.86 28.04 30.52
CA THR A 621 10.73 28.93 30.28
C THR A 621 10.18 28.65 28.88
N PRO A 622 9.24 27.69 28.77
CA PRO A 622 8.55 27.41 27.51
C PRO A 622 7.59 28.55 27.16
N ALA A 623 7.39 28.77 25.86
CA ALA A 623 6.35 29.60 25.29
C ALA A 623 5.36 28.69 24.54
N THR A 624 4.07 28.84 24.83
CA THR A 624 3.00 28.03 24.24
C THR A 624 1.90 28.93 23.69
N GLU A 625 1.24 28.48 22.63
CA GLU A 625 0.10 29.16 22.00
C GLU A 625 -1.08 28.20 21.91
N GLY A 626 -2.30 28.68 22.15
CA GLY A 626 -3.53 27.88 22.14
C GLY A 626 -4.05 27.45 23.52
N GLU A 627 -5.01 26.51 23.56
CA GLU A 627 -5.57 25.92 24.78
C GLU A 627 -5.18 24.44 24.93
N GLY A 628 -4.40 24.13 25.96
CA GLY A 628 -3.89 22.79 26.21
C GLY A 628 -3.05 22.70 27.48
N THR A 629 -2.31 21.60 27.60
CA THR A 629 -1.40 21.32 28.71
C THR A 629 -0.01 20.98 28.20
N LEU A 630 1.02 21.45 28.90
CA LEU A 630 2.41 21.10 28.64
C LEU A 630 2.94 20.30 29.83
N THR A 631 3.34 19.06 29.57
CA THR A 631 4.07 18.22 30.52
C THR A 631 5.54 18.17 30.13
N ILE A 632 6.45 18.34 31.08
CA ILE A 632 7.90 18.20 30.87
C ILE A 632 8.39 17.05 31.75
N THR A 633 9.19 16.14 31.21
CA THR A 633 9.81 15.05 31.98
C THR A 633 11.32 14.98 31.78
N ALA A 634 12.02 14.53 32.82
CA ALA A 634 13.46 14.26 32.85
C ALA A 634 13.67 12.89 33.51
N ALA A 635 14.39 11.96 32.85
CA ALA A 635 14.58 10.59 33.34
C ALA A 635 13.27 9.90 33.82
N GLY A 636 12.18 10.10 33.09
CA GLY A 636 10.84 9.57 33.40
C GLY A 636 10.08 10.28 34.53
N GLN A 637 10.60 11.37 35.11
CA GLN A 637 9.96 12.13 36.19
C GLN A 637 9.46 13.49 35.69
N THR A 638 8.23 13.89 36.05
CA THR A 638 7.70 15.21 35.72
C THR A 638 8.49 16.32 36.42
N VAL A 639 8.92 17.33 35.67
CA VAL A 639 9.66 18.50 36.17
C VAL A 639 8.83 19.77 36.05
N ASN A 640 8.91 20.65 37.05
CA ASN A 640 8.22 21.95 37.08
C ASN A 640 9.16 23.06 36.58
N THR A 641 8.70 23.90 35.66
CA THR A 641 9.44 25.06 35.12
C THR A 641 9.85 26.09 36.19
N GLU A 642 9.13 26.16 37.31
CA GLU A 642 9.44 27.03 38.44
C GLU A 642 10.72 26.62 39.20
N THR A 643 11.13 25.35 39.12
CA THR A 643 12.27 24.78 39.87
C THR A 643 13.38 24.36 38.92
N PRO A 644 14.66 24.73 39.17
CA PRO A 644 15.76 24.28 38.31
C PRO A 644 15.90 22.75 38.28
N VAL A 645 16.01 22.18 37.07
CA VAL A 645 16.28 20.76 36.84
C VAL A 645 17.78 20.51 37.04
N SER A 646 18.13 19.52 37.87
CA SER A 646 19.54 19.21 38.15
C SER A 646 20.24 18.53 36.97
N LYS A 647 21.56 18.73 36.89
CA LYS A 647 22.45 18.12 35.89
C LYS A 647 22.26 16.61 35.75
N ASP A 648 22.12 15.90 36.86
CA ASP A 648 22.01 14.45 36.86
C ASP A 648 20.70 13.96 36.19
N LEU A 649 19.64 14.77 36.23
CA LEU A 649 18.36 14.44 35.57
C LEU A 649 18.39 14.75 34.07
N PHE A 650 18.85 15.94 33.66
CA PHE A 650 18.79 16.35 32.25
C PHE A 650 19.90 15.76 31.37
N LEU A 651 21.00 15.25 31.95
CA LEU A 651 22.06 14.56 31.18
C LEU A 651 21.83 13.05 31.02
N GLN A 652 20.84 12.46 31.72
CA GLN A 652 20.59 11.01 31.62
C GLN A 652 19.90 10.67 30.28
N ASP A 653 18.67 11.13 30.10
CA ASP A 653 17.83 10.85 28.93
C ASP A 653 17.39 12.13 28.19
N GLY A 654 17.95 13.29 28.56
CA GLY A 654 17.50 14.60 28.10
C GLY A 654 16.23 15.09 28.81
N LEU A 655 15.51 15.99 28.14
CA LEU A 655 14.14 16.40 28.48
C LEU A 655 13.17 15.99 27.39
N VAL A 656 11.96 15.60 27.80
CA VAL A 656 10.83 15.34 26.89
C VAL A 656 9.71 16.31 27.25
N PHE A 657 9.26 17.09 26.26
CA PHE A 657 8.16 18.04 26.36
C PHE A 657 6.97 17.46 25.59
N THR A 658 5.84 17.30 26.24
CA THR A 658 4.62 16.77 25.62
C THR A 658 3.53 17.84 25.74
N THR A 659 3.13 18.40 24.61
CA THR A 659 1.91 19.23 24.52
C THR A 659 0.72 18.33 24.25
N GLN A 660 -0.40 18.60 24.93
CA GLN A 660 -1.68 17.98 24.66
C GLN A 660 -2.74 19.07 24.58
N ALA A 661 -3.42 19.21 23.44
CA ALA A 661 -4.48 20.20 23.30
C ALA A 661 -5.76 19.77 24.02
N THR A 662 -6.68 20.71 24.22
CA THR A 662 -8.02 20.40 24.79
C THR A 662 -8.98 19.72 23.80
N GLY A 663 -8.60 19.59 22.52
CA GLY A 663 -9.38 18.93 21.47
C GLY A 663 -8.58 17.87 20.70
N PRO A 664 -9.25 17.03 19.89
CA PRO A 664 -8.60 16.08 19.01
C PRO A 664 -8.04 16.75 17.75
N ARG A 665 -6.99 16.16 17.19
CA ARG A 665 -6.47 16.45 15.85
C ARG A 665 -6.96 15.35 14.91
N GLY A 666 -7.90 15.71 14.03
CA GLY A 666 -8.70 14.75 13.27
C GLY A 666 -9.51 13.83 14.19
N ASN A 667 -9.39 12.52 13.98
CA ASN A 667 -10.01 11.50 14.84
C ASN A 667 -9.15 11.12 16.06
N ASN A 668 -7.93 11.66 16.17
CA ASN A 668 -6.94 11.26 17.16
C ASN A 668 -6.75 12.34 18.25
N THR A 669 -6.12 12.02 19.37
CA THR A 669 -5.82 13.04 20.40
C THR A 669 -4.63 13.89 19.94
N GLU A 670 -4.76 15.22 19.94
CA GLU A 670 -3.63 16.11 19.59
C GLU A 670 -2.57 16.06 20.70
N VAL A 671 -1.51 15.29 20.46
CA VAL A 671 -0.35 15.15 21.36
C VAL A 671 0.94 15.32 20.55
N SER A 672 1.74 16.33 20.87
CA SER A 672 3.02 16.58 20.19
C SER A 672 4.18 16.45 21.18
N THR A 673 5.19 15.64 20.83
CA THR A 673 6.33 15.34 21.72
C THR A 673 7.64 15.87 21.14
N TYR A 674 8.29 16.76 21.89
CA TYR A 674 9.59 17.36 21.57
C TYR A 674 10.67 16.81 22.51
N ARG A 675 11.81 16.37 21.97
CA ARG A 675 12.91 15.78 22.74
C ARG A 675 14.14 16.69 22.68
N LEU A 676 14.82 16.86 23.80
CA LEU A 676 15.96 17.77 23.90
C LEU A 676 17.11 17.13 24.67
N SER A 677 18.21 16.85 23.97
CA SER A 677 19.46 16.37 24.58
C SER A 677 20.38 17.53 24.97
N PHE A 678 21.34 17.27 25.86
CA PHE A 678 22.22 18.31 26.41
C PHE A 678 23.68 17.88 26.38
N GLU A 679 24.57 18.85 26.19
CA GLU A 679 25.99 18.72 26.47
C GLU A 679 26.50 19.93 27.26
N ILE A 680 27.61 19.79 27.97
CA ILE A 680 28.26 20.89 28.72
C ILE A 680 29.64 21.11 28.11
N LYS A 681 29.98 22.37 27.79
CA LYS A 681 31.31 22.73 27.28
C LYS A 681 32.39 22.31 28.27
N ALA A 682 33.42 21.63 27.79
CA ALA A 682 34.58 21.24 28.57
C ALA A 682 35.49 22.45 28.85
N ALA A 683 36.20 22.40 29.97
CA ALA A 683 37.17 23.42 30.36
C ALA A 683 38.27 23.58 29.29
N GLN A 684 38.43 24.80 28.78
CA GLN A 684 39.68 25.17 28.11
C GLN A 684 40.71 25.54 29.17
N GLU A 685 41.73 24.70 29.34
CA GLU A 685 42.91 25.06 30.13
C GLU A 685 43.56 26.31 29.50
N ALA A 686 43.46 27.44 30.21
CA ALA A 686 44.01 28.70 29.77
C ALA A 686 45.55 28.66 29.82
N GLY A 687 46.19 28.44 28.67
CA GLY A 687 47.61 28.66 28.51
C GLY A 687 47.97 30.14 28.72
N GLU A 688 48.96 30.40 29.56
CA GLU A 688 49.53 31.74 29.71
C GLU A 688 50.15 32.20 28.39
N GLU A 689 49.64 33.30 27.80
CA GLU A 689 50.48 34.16 26.97
C GLU A 689 50.35 35.63 27.38
N THR A 690 51.53 36.24 27.60
CA THR A 690 51.69 37.63 28.01
C THR A 690 51.82 38.52 26.76
N GLY A 691 51.06 39.62 26.65
CA GLY A 691 51.17 40.44 25.43
C GLY A 691 50.27 41.66 25.30
N THR A 692 50.53 42.70 26.10
CA THR A 692 50.39 44.13 25.73
C THR A 692 49.39 44.55 24.62
N GLY A 693 48.33 45.29 25.01
CA GLY A 693 48.27 46.70 24.59
C GLY A 693 47.12 47.19 23.70
N SER A 694 46.44 48.20 24.26
CA SER A 694 45.86 49.40 23.61
C SER A 694 44.36 49.43 23.25
N ASN A 695 43.80 50.61 23.54
CA ASN A 695 42.40 51.01 23.48
C ASN A 695 41.83 51.11 22.05
N GLY A 696 40.51 50.95 21.90
CA GLY A 696 39.75 51.39 20.72
C GLY A 696 38.25 51.44 21.01
N THR A 697 37.66 52.64 20.93
CA THR A 697 36.24 52.93 21.20
C THR A 697 35.38 53.03 19.93
N GLU A 698 34.08 52.76 20.07
CA GLU A 698 32.97 53.15 19.15
C GLU A 698 33.02 52.56 17.71
N ALA A 699 31.92 52.26 17.02
CA ALA A 699 30.62 52.93 16.99
C ALA A 699 29.50 52.03 16.43
N GLU A 700 28.24 52.39 16.70
CA GLU A 700 27.07 51.84 16.01
C GLU A 700 27.06 52.15 14.51
N LYS A 701 26.46 51.26 13.71
CA LYS A 701 25.67 51.67 12.54
C LYS A 701 24.63 50.63 12.14
N ASN A 702 23.35 51.03 12.27
CA ASN A 702 22.20 50.29 11.78
C ASN A 702 22.18 50.20 10.24
N SER A 703 21.72 49.07 9.70
CA SER A 703 20.89 49.06 8.50
C SER A 703 20.01 47.81 8.41
N ALA A 704 18.69 48.06 8.35
CA ALA A 704 17.62 47.26 7.73
C ALA A 704 17.54 45.74 8.01
N ALA A 705 16.44 45.36 8.65
CA ALA A 705 15.89 44.01 8.56
C ALA A 705 15.35 43.72 7.15
N ASP A 706 15.28 42.45 6.77
CA ASP A 706 13.99 41.87 6.42
C ASP A 706 13.91 40.39 6.86
N LYS A 707 12.69 39.85 6.86
CA LYS A 707 12.29 38.66 7.62
C LYS A 707 12.53 37.36 6.86
N ASN A 708 13.05 36.35 7.55
CA ASN A 708 12.82 34.94 7.28
C ASN A 708 12.78 34.22 8.64
N ALA A 709 11.64 33.62 8.99
CA ALA A 709 11.47 32.85 10.22
C ALA A 709 10.37 31.80 10.02
N GLY A 710 10.70 30.54 10.36
CA GLY A 710 9.76 29.42 10.41
C GLY A 710 9.60 28.64 9.11
N THR A 711 10.36 27.56 8.97
CA THR A 711 9.86 26.16 9.05
C THR A 711 11.07 25.24 9.21
N GLY A 712 11.04 24.37 10.22
CA GLY A 712 12.17 23.52 10.58
C GLY A 712 11.71 22.30 11.36
N ILE A 713 11.11 21.34 10.65
CA ILE A 713 10.92 19.97 11.10
C ILE A 713 11.25 19.09 9.91
N ASP A 714 12.47 18.57 9.86
CA ASP A 714 12.74 17.34 9.14
C ASP A 714 13.97 16.63 9.72
N GLU A 715 14.04 15.33 9.44
CA GLU A 715 15.10 14.38 9.80
C GLU A 715 15.36 14.12 11.30
N ASN A 716 14.95 12.93 11.74
CA ASN A 716 15.75 12.18 12.73
C ASN A 716 15.78 10.67 12.41
N ARG A 717 16.53 10.31 11.38
CA ARG A 717 16.99 8.93 11.11
C ARG A 717 18.52 8.92 11.05
N THR A 718 19.19 8.62 12.17
CA THR A 718 20.61 8.24 12.15
C THR A 718 20.83 6.94 12.91
N VAL A 719 20.86 5.83 12.16
CA VAL A 719 21.54 4.60 12.58
C VAL A 719 23.05 4.85 12.59
N MET A 720 23.77 4.27 13.55
CA MET A 720 25.23 4.44 13.66
C MET A 720 25.95 3.92 12.40
N VAL A 721 26.63 4.81 11.68
CA VAL A 721 27.70 4.45 10.74
C VAL A 721 28.98 5.21 11.11
N LEU A 722 29.91 4.54 11.80
CA LEU A 722 31.21 5.10 12.18
C LEU A 722 32.16 5.16 10.97
N GLY A 723 32.00 6.18 10.14
CA GLY A 723 32.94 6.55 9.09
C GLY A 723 34.04 7.48 9.60
N ALA A 724 35.19 6.92 10.03
CA ALA A 724 36.36 7.72 10.44
C ALA A 724 37.37 7.87 9.29
N ALA A 725 37.35 9.03 8.62
CA ALA A 725 38.38 9.42 7.65
C ALA A 725 38.85 10.85 7.90
N ALA A 726 40.08 11.00 8.42
CA ALA A 726 41.09 12.00 8.01
C ALA A 726 42.11 12.30 9.13
N VAL A 727 43.36 11.89 8.93
CA VAL A 727 44.51 12.76 9.26
C VAL A 727 45.49 12.70 8.07
N LEU A 728 45.83 13.88 7.56
CA LEU A 728 46.74 14.09 6.44
C LEU A 728 48.19 14.22 6.93
N LEU A 729 49.13 13.92 6.03
CA LEU A 729 50.57 14.25 6.06
C LEU A 729 51.45 13.53 7.11
N LEU A 730 52.39 12.71 6.60
CA LEU A 730 53.83 12.95 6.83
C LEU A 730 54.72 12.13 5.86
N LEU A 731 55.49 12.88 5.06
CA LEU A 731 56.79 12.63 4.43
C LEU A 731 57.26 11.22 4.00
N ALA A 732 57.71 11.18 2.74
CA ALA A 732 58.43 10.10 2.07
C ALA A 732 59.74 9.64 2.74
N ALA A 733 60.00 8.32 2.69
CA ALA A 733 61.29 7.72 2.33
C ALA A 733 61.18 6.18 2.19
N GLY A 734 61.91 5.57 1.25
CA GLY A 734 62.26 4.13 1.31
C GLY A 734 61.83 3.22 0.16
N LEU A 735 62.69 3.14 -0.87
CA LEU A 735 63.22 1.91 -1.49
C LEU A 735 62.59 0.57 -1.02
N GLY A 736 62.15 -0.40 -1.85
CA GLY A 736 62.55 -0.76 -3.23
C GLY A 736 63.03 -2.23 -3.28
N ILE A 737 63.09 -2.83 -4.48
CA ILE A 737 63.86 -4.06 -4.84
C ILE A 737 63.30 -5.46 -4.40
N LEU A 738 62.83 -6.22 -5.41
CA LEU A 738 62.91 -7.70 -5.62
C LEU A 738 62.39 -8.65 -4.48
N TYR A 739 62.08 -9.94 -4.67
CA TYR A 739 62.47 -10.93 -5.68
C TYR A 739 61.36 -11.98 -5.94
N TRP A 740 61.62 -12.85 -6.92
CA TRP A 740 60.74 -13.82 -7.56
C TRP A 740 60.64 -15.18 -6.84
N LYS A 741 59.50 -15.88 -7.01
CA LYS A 741 59.39 -17.30 -7.46
C LYS A 741 59.07 -18.46 -6.46
N ARG A 742 58.01 -19.23 -6.81
CA ARG A 742 57.80 -20.71 -6.61
C ARG A 742 57.63 -21.21 -5.15
N LYS A 743 56.85 -22.26 -4.82
CA LYS A 743 55.99 -23.28 -5.48
C LYS A 743 54.67 -23.35 -4.65
N GLY A 744 53.52 -23.87 -5.06
CA GLY A 744 53.17 -24.77 -6.17
C GLY A 744 52.41 -26.00 -5.62
N SER A 745 51.22 -26.27 -6.17
CA SER A 745 50.42 -27.52 -6.06
C SER A 745 50.17 -28.09 -4.66
N HIS A 746 48.97 -27.88 -4.13
CA HIS A 746 47.95 -28.94 -4.16
C HIS A 746 46.55 -28.34 -4.31
#